data_AF-A0A074WM77-F1
#
_entry.id   AF-A0A074WM77-F1
#
_cell.length_a   1.000
_cell.length_b   1.000
_cell.length_c   1.000
_cell.angle_alpha   90.00
_cell.angle_beta   90.00
_cell.angle_gamma   90.00
#
_symmetry.space_group_name_H-M   'P 1'
#
loop_
_entity.id
_entity.type
_entity.pdbx_description
1 polymer ?
#
loop_
_entity_poly.entity_id
_entity_poly.type
_entity_poly.pdbx_seq_one_letter_code
_entity_poly.pdbx_strand_id
1 'polypeptide(L)'
;MSLSEKVEGLCRNPHSVSQALAENPSLSPGEAAKKLYHPDNISISEGHVPSVRRPATEEELERALQCGKFTTPPSELFLRVFHDSLMPLEHDPLMGCCSPSLIGSTGTCPLTIVSGLPDICRHMSNLIARADKEVLLATNYWMDSDASRLITDSLKELSRRAGERGVRAVVKIMYDRGNVKQVVENHQTVSEKEYTGKNIRLPSVQEAPHLDMQVLNYHRPMLGTFHSKFMVVDRKIGIVSSNNIQDNSNMEMMCHVEGPIVDSLYDTFLISWHNPLDPPLPSFDTPAAQGGLPAFDQPSFRGMFDANGNLNVPERGNSRSLDQVAEDGKRTELPLHAPGDPHYDVDIAAEVTRMQSVMSPRDGETGPEVAARHLNRGRRLDVKATIQGEYAPGEEMTPYIPHKVHELVPMAVVNRKPYGATNHNGVFMPQNEAWLSAVRNAKRDVFIQTPDLNAAPLLPELLAAVRRGVEVTYYVCLGYNDAGELLPFQGGHNEGVANKLYTSLTKDEDAARNLLNIHYYTAKDQVAPIHDSFKQRSCHVKLMIVDGHLGIMGNGNQDTQSWYHSQEVNIMVDSAEIVGKWREGVERNQNTGKLGKASNVDGIWRDASGNQAKGAIGVDAGKMAWAKGIVGAVQRVRGAGGF
;
A
#
# COMPACT_ATOMS: atom_id res chain seq x y z
N MET A 1 27.09 -0.83 11.78
CA MET A 1 27.20 0.64 11.89
C MET A 1 26.25 1.04 13.01
N SER A 2 26.62 1.97 13.88
CA SER A 2 25.76 2.49 14.96
C SER A 2 25.02 3.75 14.48
N LEU A 3 23.85 4.06 15.04
CA LEU A 3 23.25 5.38 14.86
C LEU A 3 24.26 6.47 15.23
N SER A 4 24.32 7.53 14.44
CA SER A 4 25.18 8.67 14.70
C SER A 4 24.49 9.67 15.63
N GLU A 5 25.27 10.47 16.34
CA GLU A 5 24.74 11.60 17.11
C GLU A 5 23.96 12.59 16.23
N LYS A 6 24.34 12.70 14.95
CA LYS A 6 23.64 13.53 13.95
C LYS A 6 22.22 13.03 13.72
N VAL A 7 22.04 11.74 13.43
CA VAL A 7 20.70 11.16 13.18
C VAL A 7 19.84 11.24 14.44
N GLU A 8 20.41 10.94 15.61
CA GLU A 8 19.68 11.11 16.88
C GLU A 8 19.25 12.54 17.14
N GLY A 9 20.15 13.49 16.92
CA GLY A 9 19.85 14.92 17.05
C GLY A 9 18.71 15.34 16.13
N LEU A 10 18.68 14.84 14.89
CA LEU A 10 17.60 15.10 13.93
C LEU A 10 16.26 14.51 14.39
N CYS A 11 16.25 13.27 14.89
CA CYS A 11 15.02 12.63 15.38
C CYS A 11 14.47 13.28 16.66
N ARG A 12 15.35 13.71 17.58
CA ARG A 12 14.94 14.35 18.84
C ARG A 12 14.62 15.84 18.68
N ASN A 13 15.00 16.45 17.57
CA ASN A 13 14.65 17.83 17.26
C ASN A 13 13.13 17.91 17.01
N PRO A 14 12.36 18.76 17.72
CA PRO A 14 10.92 18.82 17.53
C PRO A 14 10.52 19.37 16.15
N HIS A 15 11.40 20.09 15.46
CA HIS A 15 11.10 20.74 14.19
C HIS A 15 10.81 19.72 13.06
N SER A 16 9.77 20.02 12.29
CA SER A 16 9.36 19.28 11.08
C SER A 16 8.95 20.25 9.98
N VAL A 17 8.84 19.76 8.74
CA VAL A 17 8.33 20.57 7.61
C VAL A 17 6.91 21.05 7.90
N SER A 18 6.04 20.16 8.38
CA SER A 18 4.68 20.48 8.81
C SER A 18 4.64 21.53 9.92
N GLN A 19 5.54 21.48 10.91
CA GLN A 19 5.63 22.51 11.95
C GLN A 19 6.11 23.86 11.38
N ALA A 20 7.11 23.86 10.51
CA ALA A 20 7.61 25.09 9.88
C ALA A 20 6.52 25.77 9.04
N LEU A 21 5.66 25.00 8.37
CA LEU A 21 4.49 25.52 7.66
C LEU A 21 3.38 25.99 8.62
N ALA A 22 3.26 25.38 9.80
CA ALA A 22 2.33 25.87 10.81
C ALA A 22 2.76 27.25 11.37
N GLU A 23 4.06 27.46 11.53
CA GLU A 23 4.65 28.72 11.97
C GLU A 23 4.64 29.78 10.87
N ASN A 24 4.83 29.37 9.61
CA ASN A 24 4.76 30.25 8.45
C ASN A 24 4.12 29.56 7.23
N PRO A 25 2.79 29.68 7.08
CA PRO A 25 2.05 29.05 5.98
C PRO A 25 2.38 29.59 4.57
N SER A 26 3.15 30.68 4.47
CA SER A 26 3.60 31.23 3.17
C SER A 26 4.82 30.50 2.60
N LEU A 27 5.51 29.69 3.40
CA LEU A 27 6.63 28.88 2.92
C LEU A 27 6.12 27.76 2.02
N SER A 28 6.83 27.50 0.93
CA SER A 28 6.68 26.20 0.28
C SER A 28 7.25 25.08 1.16
N PRO A 29 6.69 23.85 1.09
CA PRO A 29 7.29 22.68 1.73
C PRO A 29 8.76 22.47 1.35
N GLY A 30 9.13 22.72 0.09
CA GLY A 30 10.51 22.62 -0.38
C GLY A 30 11.45 23.61 0.32
N GLU A 31 11.03 24.87 0.48
CA GLU A 31 11.81 25.87 1.21
C GLU A 31 11.93 25.55 2.70
N ALA A 32 10.85 25.06 3.32
CA ALA A 32 10.87 24.62 4.71
C ALA A 32 11.84 23.45 4.91
N ALA A 33 11.76 22.42 4.06
CA ALA A 33 12.69 21.30 4.05
C ALA A 33 14.14 21.76 3.85
N LYS A 34 14.37 22.72 2.94
CA LYS A 34 15.70 23.28 2.68
C LYS A 34 16.30 24.02 3.88
N LYS A 35 15.48 24.80 4.58
CA LYS A 35 15.90 25.54 5.79
C LYS A 35 16.22 24.60 6.95
N LEU A 36 15.48 23.51 7.10
CA LEU A 36 15.65 22.56 8.20
C LEU A 36 16.80 21.57 7.97
N TYR A 37 16.95 21.05 6.74
CA TYR A 37 17.77 19.86 6.49
C TYR A 37 18.85 20.02 5.42
N HIS A 38 18.86 21.14 4.67
CA HIS A 38 19.83 21.40 3.60
C HIS A 38 20.02 20.25 2.58
N PRO A 39 18.95 19.68 2.00
CA PRO A 39 19.02 18.49 1.15
C PRO A 39 19.76 18.71 -0.18
N ASP A 40 19.89 19.96 -0.65
CA ASP A 40 20.56 20.29 -1.92
C ASP A 40 22.07 19.97 -1.92
N ASN A 41 22.68 19.79 -0.74
CA ASN A 41 24.11 19.52 -0.59
C ASN A 41 24.43 18.01 -0.50
N ILE A 42 23.46 17.14 -0.80
CA ILE A 42 23.54 15.72 -0.46
C ILE A 42 23.31 14.84 -1.70
N SER A 43 24.25 13.95 -2.00
CA SER A 43 24.06 12.97 -3.09
C SER A 43 23.56 11.63 -2.58
N ILE A 44 22.50 11.09 -3.20
CA ILE A 44 22.02 9.72 -2.96
C ILE A 44 23.12 8.68 -3.20
N SER A 45 24.05 8.96 -4.12
CA SER A 45 25.17 8.06 -4.42
C SER A 45 26.25 8.03 -3.34
N GLU A 46 26.21 8.93 -2.35
CA GLU A 46 27.15 8.95 -1.21
C GLU A 46 26.72 8.00 -0.09
N GLY A 47 25.49 7.47 -0.16
CA GLY A 47 25.01 6.42 0.73
C GLY A 47 25.78 5.12 0.50
N HIS A 48 26.72 4.81 1.39
CA HIS A 48 27.50 3.58 1.28
C HIS A 48 26.71 2.44 1.92
N VAL A 49 26.35 1.43 1.12
CA VAL A 49 25.81 0.18 1.65
C VAL A 49 26.82 -0.39 2.64
N PRO A 50 26.44 -0.65 3.90
CA PRO A 50 27.35 -1.23 4.87
C PRO A 50 27.89 -2.57 4.36
N SER A 51 29.22 -2.73 4.36
CA SER A 51 29.87 -3.99 3.96
C SER A 51 29.49 -5.16 4.88
N VAL A 52 29.15 -4.85 6.14
CA VAL A 52 28.66 -5.80 7.14
C VAL A 52 27.51 -5.15 7.91
N ARG A 53 26.39 -5.87 8.02
CA ARG A 53 25.26 -5.51 8.88
C ARG A 53 25.33 -6.34 10.16
N ARG A 54 25.72 -5.70 11.27
CA ARG A 54 25.74 -6.33 12.60
C ARG A 54 24.39 -6.09 13.30
N PRO A 55 23.91 -7.01 14.15
CA PRO A 55 22.78 -6.74 15.03
C PRO A 55 23.06 -5.53 15.92
N ALA A 56 22.04 -4.69 16.15
CA ALA A 56 22.10 -3.61 17.12
C ALA A 56 22.27 -4.15 18.55
N THR A 57 23.13 -3.49 19.32
CA THR A 57 23.33 -3.68 20.76
C THR A 57 22.16 -3.09 21.55
N GLU A 58 22.00 -3.46 22.82
CA GLU A 58 20.94 -2.92 23.69
C GLU A 58 21.03 -1.39 23.82
N GLU A 59 22.25 -0.83 23.91
CA GLU A 59 22.47 0.62 23.95
C GLU A 59 22.02 1.31 22.64
N GLU A 60 22.32 0.71 21.48
CA GLU A 60 21.85 1.21 20.19
C GLU A 60 20.32 1.15 20.07
N LEU A 61 19.66 0.13 20.64
CA LEU A 61 18.20 0.03 20.68
C LEU A 61 17.55 1.06 21.61
N GLU A 62 18.16 1.34 22.76
CA GLU A 62 17.71 2.41 23.66
C GLU A 62 17.81 3.78 22.98
N ARG A 63 18.89 4.03 22.25
CA ARG A 63 19.06 5.25 21.44
C ARG A 63 18.01 5.36 20.34
N ALA A 64 17.70 4.25 19.65
CA ALA A 64 16.65 4.20 18.64
C ALA A 64 15.26 4.41 19.25
N LEU A 65 14.97 3.87 20.43
CA LEU A 65 13.71 4.12 21.14
C LEU A 65 13.48 5.62 21.35
N GLN A 66 14.54 6.36 21.72
CA GLN A 66 14.51 7.81 21.91
C GLN A 66 14.39 8.61 20.61
N CYS A 67 14.51 7.97 19.44
CA CYS A 67 14.28 8.62 18.14
C CYS A 67 12.81 8.65 17.72
N GLY A 68 11.94 7.87 18.36
CA GLY A 68 10.50 7.87 18.06
C GLY A 68 9.65 8.49 19.17
N LYS A 69 8.46 8.95 18.81
CA LYS A 69 7.45 9.49 19.74
C LYS A 69 6.43 8.41 20.08
N PHE A 70 6.90 7.34 20.73
CA PHE A 70 6.07 6.19 21.05
C PHE A 70 5.29 6.40 22.35
N THR A 71 3.95 6.35 22.31
CA THR A 71 3.11 6.34 23.53
C THR A 71 2.95 4.95 24.13
N THR A 72 3.28 3.91 23.36
CA THR A 72 3.25 2.51 23.75
C THR A 72 4.63 1.91 23.46
N PRO A 73 5.22 1.12 24.38
CA PRO A 73 6.55 0.55 24.17
C PRO A 73 6.60 -0.37 22.94
N PRO A 74 7.54 -0.19 22.01
CA PRO A 74 7.75 -1.11 20.90
C PRO A 74 8.47 -2.39 21.31
N SER A 75 8.22 -3.47 20.57
CA SER A 75 8.90 -4.74 20.69
C SER A 75 10.37 -4.62 20.27
N GLU A 76 11.19 -5.56 20.76
CA GLU A 76 12.60 -5.60 20.38
C GLU A 76 12.78 -5.78 18.86
N LEU A 77 11.93 -6.59 18.22
CA LEU A 77 11.98 -6.76 16.77
C LEU A 77 11.67 -5.45 16.05
N PHE A 78 10.62 -4.73 16.45
CA PHE A 78 10.32 -3.42 15.90
C PHE A 78 11.48 -2.44 16.10
N LEU A 79 12.07 -2.36 17.30
CA LEU A 79 13.19 -1.46 17.57
C LEU A 79 14.43 -1.77 16.73
N ARG A 80 14.74 -3.05 16.49
CA ARG A 80 15.85 -3.45 15.60
C ARG A 80 15.62 -2.98 14.17
N VAL A 81 14.40 -3.15 13.67
CA VAL A 81 14.03 -2.74 12.31
C VAL A 81 13.98 -1.21 12.19
N PHE A 82 13.41 -0.54 13.20
CA PHE A 82 13.36 0.92 13.28
C PHE A 82 14.77 1.51 13.31
N HIS A 83 15.65 1.02 14.19
CA HIS A 83 17.07 1.38 14.24
C HIS A 83 17.73 1.31 12.86
N ASP A 84 17.66 0.15 12.19
CA ASP A 84 18.31 -0.05 10.89
C ASP A 84 17.71 0.86 9.81
N SER A 85 16.40 1.14 9.87
CA SER A 85 15.73 2.06 8.95
C SER A 85 16.15 3.53 9.10
N LEU A 86 16.65 3.94 10.26
CA LEU A 86 17.15 5.30 10.51
C LEU A 86 18.59 5.49 10.03
N MET A 87 19.36 4.41 9.86
CA MET A 87 20.78 4.48 9.46
C MET A 87 21.03 5.25 8.16
N PRO A 88 20.22 5.11 7.10
CA PRO A 88 20.40 5.86 5.85
C PRO A 88 20.26 7.38 6.00
N LEU A 89 19.63 7.87 7.08
CA LEU A 89 19.45 9.30 7.33
C LEU A 89 20.76 10.05 7.62
N GLU A 90 21.83 9.31 7.92
CA GLU A 90 23.18 9.88 8.10
C GLU A 90 23.61 10.69 6.87
N HIS A 91 23.25 10.20 5.69
CA HIS A 91 23.61 10.83 4.43
C HIS A 91 22.62 11.93 4.08
N ASP A 92 21.32 11.62 4.04
CA ASP A 92 20.25 12.61 3.81
C ASP A 92 19.13 12.46 4.86
N PRO A 93 18.87 13.50 5.67
CA PRO A 93 17.77 13.49 6.63
C PRO A 93 16.39 13.19 6.04
N LEU A 94 16.21 13.42 4.73
CA LEU A 94 14.95 13.20 4.01
C LEU A 94 14.98 11.98 3.07
N MET A 95 15.89 11.01 3.25
CA MET A 95 15.88 9.75 2.48
C MET A 95 14.52 9.05 2.50
N GLY A 96 13.78 9.15 3.60
CA GLY A 96 12.44 8.59 3.78
C GLY A 96 11.30 9.54 3.44
N CYS A 97 11.54 10.67 2.77
CA CYS A 97 10.50 11.67 2.49
C CYS A 97 9.65 12.07 3.72
N CYS A 98 10.22 12.05 4.93
CA CYS A 98 9.53 12.40 6.17
C CYS A 98 10.54 13.09 7.08
N SER A 99 10.12 14.13 7.81
CA SER A 99 10.94 14.76 8.84
C SER A 99 11.38 13.71 9.87
N PRO A 100 12.68 13.60 10.21
CA PRO A 100 13.19 12.59 11.16
C PRO A 100 12.43 12.51 12.49
N SER A 101 11.93 13.65 12.96
CA SER A 101 11.17 13.81 14.20
C SER A 101 9.74 13.26 14.18
N LEU A 102 9.28 12.79 13.01
CA LEU A 102 7.96 12.22 12.79
C LEU A 102 8.04 10.78 12.24
N ILE A 103 9.23 10.18 12.08
CA ILE A 103 9.35 8.84 11.49
C ILE A 103 8.74 7.78 12.40
N GLY A 104 9.12 7.74 13.67
CA GLY A 104 8.59 6.80 14.68
C GLY A 104 7.48 7.46 15.51
N SER A 105 6.31 6.82 15.56
CA SER A 105 5.10 7.36 16.18
C SER A 105 4.19 6.23 16.67
N THR A 106 2.94 6.53 16.96
CA THR A 106 1.89 5.55 17.27
C THR A 106 0.60 5.84 16.52
N GLY A 107 -0.24 4.84 16.36
CA GLY A 107 -1.54 5.02 15.72
C GLY A 107 -2.49 3.85 15.97
N THR A 108 -3.66 3.93 15.35
CA THR A 108 -4.61 2.81 15.27
C THR A 108 -4.83 2.37 13.83
N CYS A 109 -5.41 1.19 13.61
CA CYS A 109 -5.83 0.75 12.28
C CYS A 109 -7.30 0.30 12.30
N PRO A 110 -8.28 1.21 12.09
CA PRO A 110 -9.69 0.85 12.20
C PRO A 110 -10.21 -0.07 11.09
N LEU A 111 -9.66 0.02 9.88
CA LEU A 111 -10.15 -0.71 8.72
C LEU A 111 -8.99 -1.15 7.82
N THR A 112 -9.06 -2.40 7.37
CA THR A 112 -8.29 -2.91 6.24
C THR A 112 -9.23 -3.32 5.13
N ILE A 113 -8.86 -3.04 3.89
CA ILE A 113 -9.55 -3.57 2.72
C ILE A 113 -8.59 -4.46 1.95
N VAL A 114 -9.01 -5.69 1.64
CA VAL A 114 -8.29 -6.61 0.74
C VAL A 114 -9.25 -7.04 -0.36
N SER A 115 -9.18 -6.39 -1.52
CA SER A 115 -10.15 -6.60 -2.60
C SER A 115 -9.68 -5.97 -3.92
N GLY A 116 -10.54 -5.99 -4.94
CA GLY A 116 -10.36 -5.21 -6.14
C GLY A 116 -10.30 -3.70 -5.87
N LEU A 117 -9.52 -3.00 -6.69
CA LEU A 117 -9.28 -1.56 -6.62
C LEU A 117 -10.55 -0.69 -6.39
N PRO A 118 -11.71 -0.95 -7.04
CA PRO A 118 -12.90 -0.13 -6.82
C PRO A 118 -13.35 -0.06 -5.35
N ASP A 119 -13.15 -1.10 -4.53
CA ASP A 119 -13.53 -1.07 -3.11
C ASP A 119 -12.68 -0.10 -2.29
N ILE A 120 -11.39 0.00 -2.61
CA ILE A 120 -10.52 0.98 -1.97
C ILE A 120 -10.99 2.39 -2.35
N CYS A 121 -11.27 2.64 -3.63
CA CYS A 121 -11.80 3.92 -4.08
C CYS A 121 -13.19 4.24 -3.52
N ARG A 122 -14.03 3.24 -3.19
CA ARG A 122 -15.30 3.45 -2.48
C ARG A 122 -15.08 4.00 -1.08
N HIS A 123 -14.14 3.41 -0.33
CA HIS A 123 -13.81 3.93 0.99
C HIS A 123 -13.21 5.34 0.91
N MET A 124 -12.28 5.56 -0.03
CA MET A 124 -11.73 6.90 -0.27
C MET A 124 -12.83 7.91 -0.62
N SER A 125 -13.78 7.54 -1.48
CA SER A 125 -14.93 8.36 -1.85
C SER A 125 -15.80 8.74 -0.66
N ASN A 126 -16.10 7.80 0.25
CA ASN A 126 -16.81 8.09 1.50
C ASN A 126 -16.03 9.06 2.39
N LEU A 127 -14.72 8.88 2.53
CA LEU A 127 -13.88 9.80 3.30
C LEU A 127 -13.85 11.21 2.69
N ILE A 128 -13.70 11.32 1.36
CA ILE A 128 -13.70 12.61 0.66
C ILE A 128 -15.04 13.33 0.84
N ALA A 129 -16.15 12.63 0.66
CA ALA A 129 -17.48 13.23 0.85
C ALA A 129 -17.74 13.65 2.31
N ARG A 130 -17.10 13.01 3.29
CA ARG A 130 -17.19 13.35 4.72
C ARG A 130 -16.21 14.44 5.16
N ALA A 131 -15.22 14.78 4.34
CA ALA A 131 -14.19 15.74 4.73
C ALA A 131 -14.78 17.12 5.09
N ASP A 132 -14.20 17.74 6.11
CA ASP A 132 -14.62 19.04 6.60
C ASP A 132 -13.82 20.17 5.95
N LYS A 133 -12.49 20.02 5.90
CA LYS A 133 -11.52 21.07 5.60
C LYS A 133 -10.64 20.73 4.40
N GLU A 134 -10.04 19.55 4.36
CA GLU A 134 -9.00 19.23 3.38
C GLU A 134 -8.87 17.75 3.00
N VAL A 135 -8.43 17.53 1.75
CA VAL A 135 -8.06 16.21 1.22
C VAL A 135 -6.73 16.31 0.49
N LEU A 136 -5.75 15.51 0.91
CA LEU A 136 -4.46 15.33 0.24
C LEU A 136 -4.41 13.94 -0.36
N LEU A 137 -4.30 13.81 -1.68
CA LEU A 137 -4.34 12.53 -2.36
C LEU A 137 -3.11 12.33 -3.25
N ALA A 138 -2.35 11.29 -2.97
CA ALA A 138 -1.20 10.84 -3.74
C ALA A 138 -1.49 9.50 -4.40
N THR A 139 -1.21 9.37 -5.69
CA THR A 139 -1.21 8.09 -6.41
C THR A 139 -0.11 8.07 -7.45
N ASN A 140 0.35 6.92 -7.90
CA ASN A 140 1.33 6.87 -9.00
C ASN A 140 0.65 7.17 -10.33
N TYR A 141 -0.39 6.41 -10.66
CA TYR A 141 -1.05 6.50 -11.95
C TYR A 141 -2.53 6.83 -11.80
N TRP A 142 -3.00 7.77 -12.64
CA TRP A 142 -4.40 8.17 -12.74
C TRP A 142 -4.89 8.01 -14.18
N MET A 143 -6.06 7.40 -14.37
CA MET A 143 -6.76 7.34 -15.65
C MET A 143 -8.27 7.41 -15.42
N ASP A 144 -9.02 8.02 -16.35
CA ASP A 144 -10.49 7.91 -16.37
C ASP A 144 -10.94 6.45 -16.34
N SER A 145 -11.67 6.09 -15.29
CA SER A 145 -12.12 4.74 -15.01
C SER A 145 -13.32 4.76 -14.07
N ASP A 146 -13.97 3.62 -13.82
CA ASP A 146 -15.03 3.56 -12.81
C ASP A 146 -14.44 3.89 -11.41
N ALA A 147 -13.23 3.42 -11.09
CA ALA A 147 -12.55 3.80 -9.86
C ALA A 147 -12.23 5.30 -9.74
N SER A 148 -11.73 5.95 -10.80
CA SER A 148 -11.43 7.39 -10.76
C SER A 148 -12.70 8.23 -10.61
N ARG A 149 -13.82 7.77 -11.17
CA ARG A 149 -15.11 8.48 -11.10
C ARG A 149 -15.73 8.46 -9.70
N LEU A 150 -15.49 7.41 -8.90
CA LEU A 150 -15.84 7.45 -7.47
C LEU A 150 -15.18 8.65 -6.76
N ILE A 151 -13.91 8.92 -7.09
CA ILE A 151 -13.18 10.06 -6.54
C ILE A 151 -13.71 11.38 -7.11
N THR A 152 -13.94 11.47 -8.43
CA THR A 152 -14.52 12.68 -9.06
C THR A 152 -15.89 13.02 -8.48
N ASP A 153 -16.78 12.04 -8.31
CA ASP A 153 -18.14 12.25 -7.81
C ASP A 153 -18.10 12.66 -6.33
N SER A 154 -17.22 12.09 -5.51
CA SER A 154 -17.05 12.49 -4.10
C SER A 154 -16.46 13.88 -3.93
N LEU A 155 -15.58 14.33 -4.83
CA LEU A 155 -15.10 15.72 -4.83
C LEU A 155 -16.25 16.69 -5.12
N LYS A 156 -17.14 16.37 -6.07
CA LYS A 156 -18.35 17.17 -6.32
C LYS A 156 -19.26 17.20 -5.10
N GLU A 157 -19.42 16.07 -4.41
CA GLU A 157 -20.19 16.01 -3.17
C GLU A 157 -19.55 16.82 -2.04
N LEU A 158 -18.23 16.75 -1.86
CA LEU A 158 -17.49 17.56 -0.91
C LEU A 158 -17.72 19.05 -1.20
N SER A 159 -17.63 19.47 -2.46
CA SER A 159 -17.93 20.84 -2.89
C SER A 159 -19.35 21.26 -2.53
N ARG A 160 -20.33 20.37 -2.74
CA ARG A 160 -21.74 20.65 -2.40
C ARG A 160 -21.89 20.88 -0.90
N ARG A 161 -21.37 19.97 -0.07
CA ARG A 161 -21.44 20.05 1.39
C ARG A 161 -20.66 21.22 1.96
N ALA A 162 -19.49 21.55 1.40
CA ALA A 162 -18.72 22.74 1.77
C ALA A 162 -19.53 24.03 1.52
N GLY A 163 -20.21 24.10 0.37
CA GLY A 163 -21.14 25.20 0.05
C GLY A 163 -22.30 25.33 1.04
N GLU A 164 -22.91 24.21 1.45
CA GLU A 164 -23.97 24.21 2.48
C GLU A 164 -23.47 24.73 3.84
N ARG A 165 -22.20 24.46 4.16
CA ARG A 165 -21.53 24.99 5.35
C ARG A 165 -21.06 26.44 5.20
N GLY A 166 -21.14 27.03 4.00
CA GLY A 166 -20.63 28.37 3.73
C GLY A 166 -19.10 28.48 3.76
N VAL A 167 -18.39 27.38 3.53
CA VAL A 167 -16.92 27.31 3.52
C VAL A 167 -16.39 26.75 2.20
N ARG A 168 -15.08 26.79 2.00
CA ARG A 168 -14.39 26.09 0.92
C ARG A 168 -13.52 24.98 1.50
N ALA A 169 -13.44 23.85 0.83
CA ALA A 169 -12.52 22.77 1.20
C ALA A 169 -11.29 22.79 0.28
N VAL A 170 -10.12 22.49 0.84
CA VAL A 170 -8.84 22.51 0.10
C VAL A 170 -8.48 21.10 -0.36
N VAL A 171 -8.20 20.93 -1.64
CA VAL A 171 -7.87 19.61 -2.22
C VAL A 171 -6.53 19.67 -2.94
N LYS A 172 -5.58 18.81 -2.57
CA LYS A 172 -4.29 18.69 -3.26
C LYS A 172 -4.14 17.27 -3.80
N ILE A 173 -3.97 17.12 -5.11
CA ILE A 173 -3.83 15.82 -5.77
C ILE A 173 -2.48 15.73 -6.47
N MET A 174 -1.75 14.65 -6.25
CA MET A 174 -0.47 14.38 -6.91
C MET A 174 -0.51 13.04 -7.64
N TYR A 175 -0.05 13.04 -8.88
CA TYR A 175 0.18 11.84 -9.68
C TYR A 175 1.49 11.90 -10.47
N ASP A 176 1.90 10.77 -11.07
CA ASP A 176 3.04 10.68 -11.98
C ASP A 176 2.59 10.50 -13.43
N ARG A 177 2.98 11.41 -14.30
CA ARG A 177 3.05 11.22 -15.75
C ARG A 177 4.32 11.83 -16.31
N GLY A 178 5.31 10.97 -16.55
CA GLY A 178 6.56 11.32 -17.21
C GLY A 178 6.40 12.16 -18.48
N ASN A 179 7.09 13.30 -18.53
CA ASN A 179 7.19 14.17 -19.69
C ASN A 179 8.55 14.89 -19.75
N VAL A 180 8.95 15.34 -20.95
CA VAL A 180 10.27 15.92 -21.19
C VAL A 180 10.57 17.20 -20.40
N LYS A 181 9.56 17.98 -20.01
CA LYS A 181 9.77 19.21 -19.21
C LYS A 181 10.26 18.87 -17.80
N GLN A 182 10.01 17.64 -17.33
CA GLN A 182 10.44 17.19 -16.00
C GLN A 182 11.94 16.93 -15.88
N VAL A 183 12.71 17.06 -16.97
CA VAL A 183 14.19 17.11 -16.88
C VAL A 183 14.67 18.39 -16.17
N VAL A 184 13.89 19.48 -16.25
CA VAL A 184 14.21 20.76 -15.61
C VAL A 184 13.40 20.95 -14.32
N GLU A 185 12.10 20.67 -14.36
CA GLU A 185 11.17 20.91 -13.25
C GLU A 185 10.35 19.65 -12.98
N ASN A 186 10.73 18.89 -11.94
CA ASN A 186 10.11 17.60 -11.63
C ASN A 186 8.63 17.73 -11.18
N HIS A 187 8.29 18.80 -10.46
CA HIS A 187 6.98 19.04 -9.86
C HIS A 187 6.19 20.06 -10.69
N GLN A 188 5.29 19.60 -11.54
CA GLN A 188 4.59 20.46 -12.50
C GLN A 188 3.13 20.65 -12.13
N THR A 189 2.72 21.91 -11.99
CA THR A 189 1.31 22.25 -11.82
C THR A 189 0.49 21.85 -13.05
N VAL A 190 -0.63 21.17 -12.81
CA VAL A 190 -1.55 20.72 -13.86
C VAL A 190 -2.70 21.71 -13.96
N SER A 191 -2.86 22.31 -15.14
CA SER A 191 -3.95 23.28 -15.38
C SER A 191 -5.34 22.63 -15.33
N GLU A 192 -6.38 23.43 -15.07
CA GLU A 192 -7.78 22.97 -15.11
C GLU A 192 -8.12 22.27 -16.42
N LYS A 193 -7.72 22.85 -17.55
CA LYS A 193 -7.93 22.25 -18.88
C LYS A 193 -7.32 20.86 -19.00
N GLU A 194 -6.19 20.61 -18.34
CA GLU A 194 -5.51 19.33 -18.40
C GLU A 194 -6.16 18.29 -17.48
N TYR A 195 -6.44 18.62 -16.22
CA TYR A 195 -7.03 17.66 -15.28
C TYR A 195 -8.52 17.38 -15.55
N THR A 196 -9.25 18.31 -16.18
CA THR A 196 -10.63 18.06 -16.67
C THR A 196 -10.64 17.29 -17.99
N GLY A 197 -9.48 17.12 -18.62
CA GLY A 197 -9.33 16.40 -19.87
C GLY A 197 -9.74 14.93 -19.77
N LYS A 198 -10.06 14.34 -20.93
CA LYS A 198 -10.61 12.98 -21.07
C LYS A 198 -9.82 11.85 -20.37
N ASN A 199 -8.54 12.05 -20.09
CA ASN A 199 -7.66 11.05 -19.48
C ASN A 199 -7.62 11.12 -17.94
N ILE A 200 -8.11 12.20 -17.32
CA ILE A 200 -8.06 12.42 -15.87
C ILE A 200 -9.47 12.59 -15.31
N ARG A 201 -10.28 13.46 -15.92
CA ARG A 201 -11.68 13.75 -15.54
C ARG A 201 -11.88 14.10 -14.07
N LEU A 202 -10.97 14.89 -13.49
CA LEU A 202 -11.23 15.59 -12.24
C LEU A 202 -12.26 16.71 -12.48
N PRO A 203 -13.04 17.12 -11.47
CA PRO A 203 -14.11 18.11 -11.65
C PRO A 203 -13.54 19.49 -11.99
N SER A 204 -14.22 20.23 -12.87
CA SER A 204 -13.89 21.63 -13.14
C SER A 204 -14.25 22.54 -11.96
N VAL A 205 -13.74 23.77 -11.96
CA VAL A 205 -14.12 24.79 -10.96
C VAL A 205 -15.62 25.09 -11.01
N GLN A 206 -16.26 24.96 -12.18
CA GLN A 206 -17.72 25.13 -12.29
C GLN A 206 -18.50 23.94 -11.73
N GLU A 207 -17.97 22.72 -11.84
CA GLU A 207 -18.61 21.51 -11.28
C GLU A 207 -18.41 21.38 -9.76
N ALA A 208 -17.32 21.95 -9.24
CA ALA A 208 -16.97 21.92 -7.81
C ALA A 208 -16.59 23.34 -7.30
N PRO A 209 -17.54 24.30 -7.29
CA PRO A 209 -17.24 25.71 -7.05
C PRO A 209 -16.77 26.05 -5.64
N HIS A 210 -16.90 25.15 -4.66
CA HIS A 210 -16.46 25.35 -3.27
C HIS A 210 -15.20 24.55 -2.92
N LEU A 211 -14.47 24.04 -3.93
CA LEU A 211 -13.15 23.46 -3.74
C LEU A 211 -12.04 24.42 -4.18
N ASP A 212 -11.02 24.55 -3.35
CA ASP A 212 -9.72 25.08 -3.74
C ASP A 212 -8.80 23.92 -4.10
N MET A 213 -8.86 23.50 -5.36
CA MET A 213 -8.17 22.31 -5.86
C MET A 213 -6.87 22.67 -6.59
N GLN A 214 -5.76 22.04 -6.19
CA GLN A 214 -4.50 22.04 -6.96
C GLN A 214 -4.13 20.61 -7.34
N VAL A 215 -3.63 20.44 -8.56
CA VAL A 215 -3.19 19.15 -9.10
C VAL A 215 -1.73 19.25 -9.54
N LEU A 216 -0.92 18.28 -9.15
CA LEU A 216 0.52 18.24 -9.40
C LEU A 216 0.91 16.95 -10.13
N ASN A 217 1.70 17.09 -11.19
CA ASN A 217 2.36 15.99 -11.87
C ASN A 217 3.83 15.93 -11.43
N TYR A 218 4.18 14.92 -10.65
CA TYR A 218 5.53 14.70 -10.13
C TYR A 218 6.18 13.46 -10.75
N HIS A 219 7.35 13.65 -11.37
CA HIS A 219 8.18 12.56 -11.90
C HIS A 219 9.67 12.88 -11.73
N ARG A 220 10.52 11.85 -11.56
CA ARG A 220 11.97 12.01 -11.37
C ARG A 220 12.76 11.25 -12.45
N PRO A 221 12.93 11.84 -13.66
CA PRO A 221 13.72 11.21 -14.73
C PRO A 221 15.13 10.78 -14.26
N MET A 222 15.72 9.72 -14.81
CA MET A 222 15.25 8.87 -15.92
C MET A 222 14.51 7.61 -15.48
N LEU A 223 14.93 6.98 -14.38
CA LEU A 223 14.30 5.74 -13.85
C LEU A 223 13.43 5.97 -12.61
N GLY A 224 13.54 7.14 -11.99
CA GLY A 224 12.78 7.49 -10.79
C GLY A 224 11.34 7.83 -11.15
N THR A 225 10.43 7.41 -10.29
CA THR A 225 8.99 7.66 -10.45
C THR A 225 8.39 7.98 -9.09
N PHE A 226 7.37 8.84 -9.07
CA PHE A 226 6.55 9.02 -7.89
C PHE A 226 5.59 7.85 -7.77
N HIS A 227 5.97 6.80 -7.03
CA HIS A 227 5.19 5.57 -6.91
C HIS A 227 4.32 5.51 -5.64
N SER A 228 4.20 6.62 -4.92
CA SER A 228 3.48 6.67 -3.64
C SER A 228 1.95 6.68 -3.81
N LYS A 229 1.25 5.95 -2.93
CA LYS A 229 -0.21 5.79 -2.95
C LYS A 229 -0.77 5.90 -1.54
N PHE A 230 -1.28 7.08 -1.21
CA PHE A 230 -1.82 7.36 0.12
C PHE A 230 -2.74 8.59 0.08
N MET A 231 -3.59 8.75 1.08
CA MET A 231 -4.48 9.89 1.22
C MET A 231 -4.49 10.36 2.67
N VAL A 232 -4.56 11.67 2.89
CA VAL A 232 -4.76 12.27 4.21
C VAL A 232 -6.02 13.12 4.15
N VAL A 233 -6.92 12.93 5.11
CA VAL A 233 -8.19 13.69 5.20
C VAL A 233 -8.23 14.43 6.52
N ASP A 234 -8.43 15.76 6.42
CA ASP A 234 -8.51 16.71 7.54
C ASP A 234 -7.33 16.69 8.53
N ARG A 235 -6.21 16.04 8.16
CA ARG A 235 -5.10 15.68 9.06
C ARG A 235 -5.56 14.87 10.28
N LYS A 236 -6.58 14.02 10.10
CA LYS A 236 -7.11 13.12 11.13
C LYS A 236 -7.07 11.66 10.72
N ILE A 237 -7.25 11.40 9.42
CA ILE A 237 -7.32 10.07 8.84
C ILE A 237 -6.20 9.95 7.80
N GLY A 238 -5.44 8.87 7.88
CA GLY A 238 -4.48 8.45 6.88
C GLY A 238 -4.94 7.17 6.19
N ILE A 239 -4.77 7.11 4.87
CA ILE A 239 -4.97 5.90 4.08
C ILE A 239 -3.65 5.57 3.41
N VAL A 240 -3.14 4.35 3.61
CA VAL A 240 -1.98 3.83 2.85
C VAL A 240 -2.46 2.65 2.02
N SER A 241 -2.16 2.64 0.73
CA SER A 241 -2.67 1.61 -0.18
C SER A 241 -1.65 1.13 -1.20
N SER A 242 -1.93 -0.01 -1.82
CA SER A 242 -1.13 -0.59 -2.90
C SER A 242 -1.57 -0.17 -4.31
N ASN A 243 -2.77 0.42 -4.44
CA ASN A 243 -3.45 0.59 -5.72
C ASN A 243 -3.21 1.96 -6.39
N ASN A 244 -3.15 1.94 -7.73
CA ASN A 244 -3.32 3.14 -8.56
C ASN A 244 -4.78 3.62 -8.58
N ILE A 245 -5.07 4.70 -9.29
CA ILE A 245 -6.44 5.15 -9.57
C ILE A 245 -6.75 4.88 -11.05
N GLN A 246 -7.20 3.66 -11.32
CA GLN A 246 -7.55 3.15 -12.65
C GLN A 246 -8.40 1.88 -12.52
N ASP A 247 -8.90 1.36 -13.64
CA ASP A 247 -9.61 0.08 -13.68
C ASP A 247 -8.63 -1.06 -14.04
N ASN A 248 -8.44 -2.02 -13.13
CA ASN A 248 -7.59 -3.20 -13.34
C ASN A 248 -8.19 -4.46 -12.68
N SER A 249 -7.50 -5.60 -12.84
CA SER A 249 -7.90 -6.91 -12.29
C SER A 249 -7.13 -7.28 -11.01
N ASN A 250 -6.56 -6.28 -10.33
CA ASN A 250 -5.65 -6.51 -9.22
C ASN A 250 -6.41 -6.73 -7.91
N MET A 251 -6.00 -7.74 -7.15
CA MET A 251 -6.23 -7.83 -5.72
C MET A 251 -5.26 -6.89 -5.01
N GLU A 252 -5.80 -5.89 -4.34
CA GLU A 252 -5.09 -4.79 -3.70
C GLU A 252 -5.36 -4.80 -2.20
N MET A 253 -4.55 -4.04 -1.45
CA MET A 253 -4.70 -3.86 -0.02
C MET A 253 -4.64 -2.37 0.36
N MET A 254 -5.43 -1.99 1.35
CA MET A 254 -5.42 -0.65 1.93
C MET A 254 -5.56 -0.74 3.45
N CYS A 255 -4.83 0.11 4.17
CA CYS A 255 -5.00 0.33 5.60
C CYS A 255 -5.44 1.77 5.88
N HIS A 256 -6.53 1.90 6.64
CA HIS A 256 -6.95 3.13 7.29
C HIS A 256 -6.22 3.22 8.62
N VAL A 257 -5.53 4.35 8.86
CA VAL A 257 -4.84 4.64 10.12
C VAL A 257 -5.28 5.98 10.70
N GLU A 258 -5.30 6.06 12.04
CA GLU A 258 -5.64 7.27 12.79
C GLU A 258 -4.61 7.52 13.91
N GLY A 259 -4.68 8.71 14.50
CA GLY A 259 -3.79 9.13 15.60
C GLY A 259 -2.48 9.76 15.11
N PRO A 260 -1.47 9.87 16.00
CA PRO A 260 -0.23 10.60 15.72
C PRO A 260 0.52 10.20 14.44
N ILE A 261 0.42 8.95 13.96
CA ILE A 261 1.03 8.51 12.71
C ILE A 261 0.55 9.29 11.47
N VAL A 262 -0.63 9.90 11.53
CA VAL A 262 -1.18 10.71 10.43
C VAL A 262 -0.35 11.99 10.23
N ASP A 263 0.29 12.53 11.27
CA ASP A 263 1.22 13.65 11.12
C ASP A 263 2.44 13.27 10.26
N SER A 264 2.91 12.03 10.35
CA SER A 264 4.00 11.50 9.52
C SER A 264 3.59 11.43 8.04
N LEU A 265 2.36 10.97 7.76
CA LEU A 265 1.82 10.91 6.39
C LEU A 265 1.57 12.32 5.83
N TYR A 266 1.09 13.25 6.66
CA TYR A 266 0.90 14.64 6.29
C TYR A 266 2.23 15.31 5.93
N ASP A 267 3.26 15.15 6.76
CA ASP A 267 4.61 15.64 6.50
C ASP A 267 5.21 15.01 5.23
N THR A 268 4.94 13.72 5.01
CA THR A 268 5.34 13.00 3.80
C THR A 268 4.71 13.59 2.54
N PHE A 269 3.43 13.94 2.59
CA PHE A 269 2.76 14.63 1.48
C PHE A 269 3.39 15.98 1.20
N LEU A 270 3.63 16.79 2.24
CA LEU A 270 4.25 18.11 2.09
C LEU A 270 5.64 18.02 1.43
N ILE A 271 6.50 17.14 1.94
CA ILE A 271 7.85 16.94 1.40
C ILE A 271 7.79 16.50 -0.08
N SER A 272 6.88 15.59 -0.41
CA SER A 272 6.68 15.13 -1.78
C SER A 272 6.04 16.19 -2.68
N TRP A 273 5.23 17.09 -2.13
CA TRP A 273 4.53 18.14 -2.89
C TRP A 273 5.49 19.23 -3.32
N HIS A 274 6.42 19.59 -2.44
CA HIS A 274 7.53 20.53 -2.66
C HIS A 274 7.12 21.99 -2.97
N ASN A 275 6.22 22.20 -3.93
CA ASN A 275 5.79 23.51 -4.43
C ASN A 275 4.99 24.32 -3.40
N PRO A 276 4.93 25.66 -3.54
CA PRO A 276 4.04 26.49 -2.73
C PRO A 276 2.59 25.98 -2.73
N LEU A 277 1.93 26.10 -1.56
CA LEU A 277 0.53 25.70 -1.38
C LEU A 277 -0.35 26.95 -1.52
N ASP A 278 -1.28 26.92 -2.47
CA ASP A 278 -2.22 28.03 -2.68
C ASP A 278 -3.66 27.50 -2.81
N PRO A 279 -4.58 27.80 -1.85
CA PRO A 279 -4.28 28.38 -0.55
C PRO A 279 -3.45 27.41 0.33
N PRO A 280 -2.91 27.89 1.47
CA PRO A 280 -2.35 27.03 2.51
C PRO A 280 -3.36 25.99 3.02
N LEU A 281 -2.85 24.91 3.59
CA LEU A 281 -3.68 23.80 4.08
C LEU A 281 -4.40 24.17 5.38
N PRO A 282 -5.73 24.10 5.46
CA PRO A 282 -6.51 24.57 6.62
C PRO A 282 -6.28 23.79 7.93
N SER A 283 -5.60 22.64 7.89
CA SER A 283 -5.19 21.88 9.09
C SER A 283 -3.69 22.03 9.43
N PHE A 284 -3.01 23.09 8.95
CA PHE A 284 -1.58 23.29 9.23
C PHE A 284 -1.25 23.34 10.74
N ASP A 285 -2.16 23.89 11.57
CA ASP A 285 -1.98 24.10 13.01
C ASP A 285 -2.78 23.12 13.90
N THR A 286 -3.49 22.15 13.30
CA THR A 286 -4.23 21.12 14.03
C THR A 286 -3.60 19.74 13.80
N PRO A 287 -2.49 19.40 14.48
CA PRO A 287 -1.82 18.11 14.31
C PRO A 287 -2.71 16.93 14.73
N ALA A 288 -2.53 15.81 14.05
CA ALA A 288 -3.30 14.58 14.30
C ALA A 288 -3.12 14.06 15.73
N ALA A 289 -1.93 14.28 16.32
CA ALA A 289 -1.65 13.93 17.70
C ALA A 289 -2.59 14.60 18.74
N GLN A 290 -3.32 15.65 18.35
CA GLN A 290 -4.30 16.36 19.18
C GLN A 290 -5.76 16.13 18.69
N GLY A 291 -5.95 15.34 17.64
CA GLY A 291 -7.20 15.23 16.88
C GLY A 291 -8.16 14.10 17.30
N GLY A 292 -7.80 13.28 18.30
CA GLY A 292 -8.58 12.12 18.73
C GLY A 292 -8.51 10.94 17.76
N LEU A 293 -9.45 9.99 17.86
CA LEU A 293 -9.54 8.80 17.02
C LEU A 293 -10.90 8.76 16.30
N PRO A 294 -11.04 9.40 15.11
CA PRO A 294 -12.33 9.62 14.46
C PRO A 294 -13.21 8.38 14.29
N ALA A 295 -12.65 7.21 14.05
CA ALA A 295 -13.39 5.95 13.92
C ALA A 295 -13.62 5.31 15.28
N PHE A 296 -12.56 5.12 16.07
CA PHE A 296 -12.69 4.43 17.36
C PHE A 296 -13.56 5.20 18.35
N ASP A 297 -13.65 6.53 18.24
CA ASP A 297 -14.52 7.35 19.08
C ASP A 297 -16.02 7.27 18.73
N GLN A 298 -16.38 6.66 17.61
CA GLN A 298 -17.77 6.54 17.19
C GLN A 298 -18.49 5.37 17.88
N PRO A 299 -19.69 5.60 18.47
CA PRO A 299 -20.50 4.53 19.03
C PRO A 299 -20.88 3.45 18.02
N SER A 300 -21.12 3.83 16.76
CA SER A 300 -21.44 2.88 15.67
C SER A 300 -20.27 1.94 15.37
N PHE A 301 -19.04 2.43 15.37
CA PHE A 301 -17.85 1.61 15.20
C PHE A 301 -17.63 0.67 16.38
N ARG A 302 -17.68 1.19 17.61
CA ARG A 302 -17.56 0.37 18.84
C ARG A 302 -18.64 -0.72 18.90
N GLY A 303 -19.85 -0.42 18.43
CA GLY A 303 -20.97 -1.35 18.35
C GLY A 303 -20.78 -2.51 17.37
N MET A 304 -19.75 -2.47 16.51
CA MET A 304 -19.39 -3.59 15.63
C MET A 304 -18.66 -4.73 16.35
N PHE A 305 -18.36 -4.64 17.65
CA PHE A 305 -17.60 -5.69 18.35
C PHE A 305 -18.32 -6.20 19.60
N ASP A 306 -18.22 -7.51 19.89
CA ASP A 306 -18.70 -8.05 21.18
C ASP A 306 -17.71 -7.74 22.30
N ALA A 307 -18.09 -8.13 23.52
CA ALA A 307 -17.22 -8.06 24.68
C ALA A 307 -15.93 -8.89 24.54
N ASN A 308 -15.86 -9.82 23.59
CA ASN A 308 -14.67 -10.63 23.30
C ASN A 308 -13.84 -10.04 22.15
N GLY A 309 -14.25 -8.92 21.55
CA GLY A 309 -13.60 -8.30 20.41
C GLY A 309 -13.80 -9.05 19.09
N ASN A 310 -14.70 -10.04 19.05
CA ASN A 310 -15.15 -10.59 17.77
C ASN A 310 -15.96 -9.54 17.05
N LEU A 311 -15.89 -9.54 15.72
CA LEU A 311 -16.75 -8.72 14.90
C LEU A 311 -18.19 -9.15 15.17
N ASN A 312 -18.83 -8.43 16.08
CA ASN A 312 -20.25 -8.31 16.13
C ASN A 312 -20.62 -7.50 14.91
N VAL A 313 -20.91 -8.18 13.82
CA VAL A 313 -22.18 -7.82 13.22
C VAL A 313 -23.20 -8.45 14.18
N PRO A 314 -23.57 -7.78 15.31
CA PRO A 314 -24.29 -8.50 16.34
C PRO A 314 -25.66 -8.82 15.78
N GLU A 315 -26.19 -9.98 16.16
CA GLU A 315 -27.57 -10.30 15.85
C GLU A 315 -28.59 -9.27 16.40
N ARG A 316 -28.17 -8.33 17.28
CA ARG A 316 -28.51 -6.88 17.28
C ARG A 316 -27.61 -6.09 18.26
N GLY A 317 -27.36 -4.82 17.96
CA GLY A 317 -27.57 -3.71 18.89
C GLY A 317 -28.73 -2.87 18.35
N ASN A 318 -29.93 -3.00 18.93
CA ASN A 318 -31.24 -2.54 18.40
C ASN A 318 -31.56 -2.76 16.90
N SER A 319 -30.66 -3.34 16.12
CA SER A 319 -30.70 -3.40 14.65
C SER A 319 -30.24 -4.80 14.17
N ARG A 320 -31.25 -5.68 13.96
CA ARG A 320 -31.41 -6.88 13.09
C ARG A 320 -30.36 -8.03 13.07
N SER A 321 -30.82 -9.30 12.96
CA SER A 321 -30.00 -10.55 12.93
C SER A 321 -29.62 -11.02 11.52
N LEU A 322 -28.61 -11.88 11.34
CA LEU A 322 -28.14 -12.38 10.03
C LEU A 322 -29.19 -13.19 9.25
N ASP A 323 -30.00 -14.01 9.92
CA ASP A 323 -31.15 -14.66 9.27
C ASP A 323 -32.25 -13.66 8.91
N GLN A 324 -32.40 -12.58 9.69
CA GLN A 324 -33.28 -11.45 9.40
C GLN A 324 -32.68 -10.43 8.43
N VAL A 325 -31.37 -10.38 8.19
CA VAL A 325 -30.64 -9.53 7.24
C VAL A 325 -30.41 -10.28 5.94
N ALA A 326 -30.40 -11.61 5.97
CA ALA A 326 -30.64 -12.43 4.80
C ALA A 326 -32.12 -12.32 4.40
N GLU A 327 -33.08 -12.37 5.32
CA GLU A 327 -34.49 -12.04 5.05
C GLU A 327 -34.71 -10.56 4.69
N ASP A 328 -34.03 -9.61 5.33
CA ASP A 328 -34.20 -8.17 5.08
C ASP A 328 -33.28 -7.65 3.98
N GLY A 329 -32.19 -8.33 3.64
CA GLY A 329 -31.42 -8.12 2.41
C GLY A 329 -32.16 -8.73 1.22
N LYS A 330 -32.92 -9.81 1.45
CA LYS A 330 -34.04 -10.21 0.58
C LYS A 330 -35.21 -9.19 0.62
N ARG A 331 -35.34 -8.31 1.62
CA ARG A 331 -36.39 -7.23 1.69
C ARG A 331 -35.89 -5.80 1.38
N THR A 332 -34.59 -5.53 1.31
CA THR A 332 -33.96 -4.20 1.16
C THR A 332 -32.51 -4.40 0.70
N GLU A 333 -32.34 -4.71 -0.57
CA GLU A 333 -31.04 -4.77 -1.24
C GLU A 333 -30.37 -3.40 -1.19
N LEU A 334 -29.25 -3.25 -0.46
CA LEU A 334 -28.49 -2.02 -0.51
C LEU A 334 -27.71 -1.96 -1.84
N PRO A 335 -27.88 -0.89 -2.63
CA PRO A 335 -27.13 -0.72 -3.86
C PRO A 335 -25.64 -0.52 -3.56
N LEU A 336 -24.81 -0.95 -4.50
CA LEU A 336 -23.38 -0.70 -4.47
C LEU A 336 -23.12 0.81 -4.57
N HIS A 337 -22.24 1.35 -3.73
CA HIS A 337 -21.69 2.69 -3.97
C HIS A 337 -20.91 2.69 -5.30
N ALA A 338 -21.47 3.29 -6.35
CA ALA A 338 -20.97 3.19 -7.72
C ALA A 338 -20.82 4.58 -8.36
N PRO A 339 -19.95 4.72 -9.38
CA PRO A 339 -19.88 5.94 -10.19
C PRO A 339 -21.24 6.29 -10.80
N GLY A 340 -21.65 7.56 -10.69
CA GLY A 340 -22.93 8.03 -11.18
C GLY A 340 -24.17 7.55 -10.40
N ASP A 341 -24.00 6.65 -9.42
CA ASP A 341 -25.01 6.25 -8.43
C ASP A 341 -24.37 6.16 -7.03
N PRO A 342 -23.89 7.30 -6.49
CA PRO A 342 -23.13 7.29 -5.25
C PRO A 342 -24.05 7.20 -4.04
N HIS A 343 -23.79 6.20 -3.18
CA HIS A 343 -24.33 6.12 -1.83
C HIS A 343 -23.25 6.43 -0.79
N TYR A 344 -23.19 7.67 -0.31
CA TYR A 344 -22.20 8.09 0.69
C TYR A 344 -22.63 7.65 2.09
N ASP A 345 -21.87 6.73 2.67
CA ASP A 345 -22.11 6.19 4.01
C ASP A 345 -21.55 7.12 5.09
N VAL A 346 -22.27 7.23 6.20
CA VAL A 346 -21.97 8.22 7.27
C VAL A 346 -20.75 7.85 8.10
N ASP A 347 -20.43 6.56 8.22
CA ASP A 347 -19.31 6.02 8.99
C ASP A 347 -18.82 4.67 8.43
N ILE A 348 -17.74 4.11 8.99
CA ILE A 348 -17.18 2.81 8.56
C ILE A 348 -18.19 1.67 8.79
N ALA A 349 -19.01 1.72 9.83
CA ALA A 349 -19.98 0.67 10.12
C ALA A 349 -21.05 0.56 9.02
N ALA A 350 -21.54 1.70 8.52
CA ALA A 350 -22.45 1.76 7.38
C ALA A 350 -21.79 1.26 6.08
N GLU A 351 -20.50 1.57 5.86
CA GLU A 351 -19.73 1.05 4.71
C GLU A 351 -19.59 -0.48 4.75
N VAL A 352 -19.24 -1.03 5.92
CA VAL A 352 -19.17 -2.49 6.14
C VAL A 352 -20.53 -3.14 5.88
N THR A 353 -21.62 -2.54 6.40
CA THR A 353 -22.99 -3.03 6.19
C THR A 353 -23.35 -3.08 4.70
N ARG A 354 -23.05 -2.01 3.95
CA ARG A 354 -23.29 -1.98 2.51
C ARG A 354 -22.48 -3.04 1.78
N MET A 355 -21.20 -3.19 2.11
CA MET A 355 -20.35 -4.18 1.46
C MET A 355 -20.82 -5.62 1.75
N GLN A 356 -21.31 -5.91 2.95
CA GLN A 356 -21.92 -7.20 3.26
C GLN A 356 -23.17 -7.47 2.42
N SER A 357 -24.03 -6.47 2.20
CA SER A 357 -25.19 -6.59 1.30
C SER A 357 -24.78 -6.82 -0.18
N VAL A 358 -23.67 -6.23 -0.62
CA VAL A 358 -23.10 -6.43 -1.96
C VAL A 358 -22.53 -7.84 -2.14
N MET A 359 -21.89 -8.36 -1.09
CA MET A 359 -21.28 -9.69 -1.03
C MET A 359 -22.26 -10.79 -0.59
N SER A 360 -23.54 -10.46 -0.43
CA SER A 360 -24.58 -11.46 -0.20
C SER A 360 -24.92 -12.17 -1.52
N PRO A 361 -25.12 -13.51 -1.51
CA PRO A 361 -25.61 -14.24 -2.68
C PRO A 361 -26.98 -13.74 -3.15
N ARG A 362 -27.19 -13.70 -4.46
CA ARG A 362 -28.46 -13.33 -5.10
C ARG A 362 -28.89 -14.41 -6.07
N ASP A 363 -30.19 -14.58 -6.28
CA ASP A 363 -30.74 -15.48 -7.31
C ASP A 363 -30.20 -16.93 -7.30
N GLY A 364 -29.83 -17.44 -6.12
CA GLY A 364 -29.26 -18.79 -5.96
C GLY A 364 -27.77 -18.91 -6.29
N GLU A 365 -27.03 -17.80 -6.42
CA GLU A 365 -25.58 -17.78 -6.52
C GLU A 365 -24.91 -18.54 -5.36
N THR A 366 -23.84 -19.24 -5.69
CA THR A 366 -22.90 -19.81 -4.72
C THR A 366 -21.88 -18.75 -4.25
N GLY A 367 -21.22 -18.98 -3.11
CA GLY A 367 -20.14 -18.10 -2.63
C GLY A 367 -19.07 -17.80 -3.70
N PRO A 368 -18.54 -18.79 -4.45
CA PRO A 368 -17.61 -18.54 -5.55
C PRO A 368 -18.16 -17.68 -6.68
N GLU A 369 -19.45 -17.82 -7.01
CA GLU A 369 -20.10 -16.96 -8.02
C GLU A 369 -20.23 -15.52 -7.55
N VAL A 370 -20.53 -15.30 -6.26
CA VAL A 370 -20.48 -13.96 -5.65
C VAL A 370 -19.08 -13.36 -5.75
N ALA A 371 -18.04 -14.12 -5.42
CA ALA A 371 -16.65 -13.67 -5.53
C ALA A 371 -16.30 -13.32 -6.99
N ALA A 372 -16.68 -14.16 -7.96
CA ALA A 372 -16.48 -13.89 -9.38
C ALA A 372 -17.23 -12.63 -9.84
N ARG A 373 -18.51 -12.48 -9.48
CA ARG A 373 -19.33 -11.31 -9.77
C ARG A 373 -18.70 -10.04 -9.23
N HIS A 374 -18.14 -10.08 -8.03
CA HIS A 374 -17.49 -8.93 -7.41
C HIS A 374 -16.16 -8.58 -8.08
N LEU A 375 -15.27 -9.56 -8.23
CA LEU A 375 -13.94 -9.37 -8.84
C LEU A 375 -14.00 -8.98 -10.32
N ASN A 376 -15.07 -9.35 -11.03
CA ASN A 376 -15.28 -8.97 -12.42
C ASN A 376 -15.55 -7.46 -12.62
N ARG A 377 -16.02 -6.75 -11.60
CA ARG A 377 -16.46 -5.34 -11.72
C ARG A 377 -15.35 -4.41 -12.18
N GLY A 378 -14.14 -4.58 -11.62
CA GLY A 378 -13.00 -3.70 -11.87
C GLY A 378 -12.62 -3.54 -13.34
N ARG A 379 -12.87 -4.55 -14.19
CA ARG A 379 -12.68 -4.46 -15.65
C ARG A 379 -13.89 -4.87 -16.48
N ARG A 380 -15.08 -4.92 -15.87
CA ARG A 380 -16.33 -5.39 -16.51
C ARG A 380 -16.13 -6.74 -17.22
N LEU A 381 -15.49 -7.67 -16.52
CA LEU A 381 -15.17 -9.01 -17.01
C LEU A 381 -16.39 -9.94 -16.92
N ASP A 382 -16.28 -11.09 -17.56
CA ASP A 382 -17.22 -12.22 -17.41
C ASP A 382 -16.47 -13.53 -17.10
N VAL A 383 -15.47 -13.46 -16.21
CA VAL A 383 -14.75 -14.66 -15.76
C VAL A 383 -15.67 -15.46 -14.85
N LYS A 384 -15.83 -16.76 -15.14
CA LYS A 384 -16.62 -17.67 -14.32
C LYS A 384 -15.79 -18.26 -13.20
N ALA A 385 -16.44 -18.51 -12.06
CA ALA A 385 -15.82 -19.24 -10.96
C ALA A 385 -15.46 -20.67 -11.43
N THR A 386 -14.28 -21.14 -11.05
CA THR A 386 -13.85 -22.52 -11.30
C THR A 386 -13.91 -23.37 -10.04
N ILE A 387 -13.93 -22.73 -8.86
CA ILE A 387 -14.25 -23.40 -7.58
C ILE A 387 -15.68 -23.94 -7.63
N GLN A 388 -15.85 -25.18 -7.16
CA GLN A 388 -17.13 -25.88 -7.13
C GLN A 388 -17.70 -25.88 -5.71
N GLY A 389 -19.03 -25.81 -5.58
CA GLY A 389 -19.74 -25.86 -4.31
C GLY A 389 -19.67 -24.56 -3.51
N GLU A 390 -20.06 -24.65 -2.23
CA GLU A 390 -20.02 -23.51 -1.30
C GLU A 390 -18.69 -23.42 -0.56
N TYR A 391 -18.34 -22.20 -0.14
CA TYR A 391 -17.30 -22.02 0.85
C TYR A 391 -17.74 -22.60 2.20
N ALA A 392 -16.78 -23.05 3.01
CA ALA A 392 -17.08 -23.36 4.41
C ALA A 392 -17.51 -22.08 5.14
N PRO A 393 -18.42 -22.15 6.12
CA PRO A 393 -18.85 -20.98 6.89
C PRO A 393 -17.66 -20.22 7.48
N GLY A 394 -17.62 -18.90 7.25
CA GLY A 394 -16.52 -18.02 7.69
C GLY A 394 -15.35 -17.90 6.70
N GLU A 395 -15.37 -18.67 5.61
CA GLU A 395 -14.39 -18.55 4.52
C GLU A 395 -14.87 -17.70 3.35
N GLU A 396 -16.06 -17.10 3.44
CA GLU A 396 -16.59 -16.21 2.40
C GLU A 396 -15.70 -14.96 2.22
N MET A 397 -15.66 -14.43 1.00
CA MET A 397 -14.91 -13.22 0.73
C MET A 397 -15.52 -12.03 1.49
N THR A 398 -14.72 -11.35 2.32
CA THR A 398 -15.11 -10.17 3.07
C THR A 398 -14.14 -9.02 2.76
N PRO A 399 -14.43 -8.21 1.73
CA PRO A 399 -13.53 -7.13 1.29
C PRO A 399 -13.12 -6.16 2.39
N TYR A 400 -14.07 -5.76 3.26
CA TYR A 400 -13.87 -4.81 4.34
C TYR A 400 -13.66 -5.56 5.65
N ILE A 401 -12.51 -5.35 6.28
CA ILE A 401 -12.04 -6.04 7.48
C ILE A 401 -11.85 -4.99 8.57
N PRO A 402 -12.90 -4.66 9.33
CA PRO A 402 -12.78 -3.77 10.47
C PRO A 402 -11.98 -4.44 11.59
N HIS A 403 -11.12 -3.67 12.24
CA HIS A 403 -10.34 -4.13 13.40
C HIS A 403 -11.05 -3.70 14.68
N LYS A 404 -11.00 -4.57 15.70
CA LYS A 404 -11.59 -4.21 16.99
C LYS A 404 -10.86 -3.01 17.58
N VAL A 405 -11.54 -2.31 18.48
CA VAL A 405 -10.93 -1.19 19.19
C VAL A 405 -9.73 -1.69 19.99
N HIS A 406 -8.60 -1.03 19.80
CA HIS A 406 -7.35 -1.34 20.45
C HIS A 406 -6.60 -0.05 20.83
N GLU A 407 -5.62 -0.18 21.72
CA GLU A 407 -4.77 0.94 22.14
C GLU A 407 -3.91 1.45 20.98
N LEU A 408 -3.35 2.65 21.13
CA LEU A 408 -2.31 3.13 20.22
C LEU A 408 -1.15 2.13 20.17
N VAL A 409 -0.77 1.69 18.97
CA VAL A 409 0.36 0.76 18.78
C VAL A 409 1.55 1.48 18.15
N PRO A 410 2.79 1.03 18.40
CA PRO A 410 3.98 1.55 17.73
C PRO A 410 3.86 1.44 16.21
N MET A 411 4.15 2.55 15.52
CA MET A 411 4.17 2.63 14.07
C MET A 411 5.36 3.45 13.59
N ALA A 412 5.82 3.21 12.37
CA ALA A 412 6.80 4.07 11.71
C ALA A 412 6.53 4.19 10.21
N VAL A 413 6.86 5.34 9.61
CA VAL A 413 6.90 5.46 8.14
C VAL A 413 8.28 5.03 7.63
N VAL A 414 8.33 3.91 6.90
CA VAL A 414 9.57 3.32 6.34
C VAL A 414 9.59 3.48 4.82
N ASN A 415 9.72 4.73 4.43
CA ASN A 415 9.59 5.22 3.07
C ASN A 415 10.94 5.24 2.34
N ARG A 416 10.90 5.61 1.06
CA ARG A 416 12.09 5.97 0.27
C ARG A 416 11.78 7.10 -0.69
N LYS A 417 12.75 7.96 -0.92
CA LYS A 417 12.69 8.99 -1.96
C LYS A 417 13.07 8.45 -3.35
N PRO A 418 12.68 9.12 -4.45
CA PRO A 418 12.96 8.62 -5.79
C PRO A 418 14.42 8.85 -6.17
N TYR A 419 14.95 7.94 -6.98
CA TYR A 419 16.31 7.98 -7.50
C TYR A 419 16.33 7.79 -9.02
N GLY A 420 16.57 8.90 -9.72
CA GLY A 420 16.47 8.98 -11.18
C GLY A 420 17.62 8.38 -11.98
N ALA A 421 18.76 8.09 -11.36
CA ALA A 421 19.94 7.63 -12.10
C ALA A 421 19.76 6.20 -12.64
N THR A 422 20.45 5.89 -13.72
CA THR A 422 20.38 4.58 -14.41
C THR A 422 21.25 3.49 -13.77
N ASN A 423 21.47 3.56 -12.47
CA ASN A 423 22.30 2.61 -11.71
C ASN A 423 21.59 2.21 -10.41
N HIS A 424 22.12 1.19 -9.73
CA HIS A 424 21.51 0.62 -8.53
C HIS A 424 22.07 1.18 -7.22
N ASN A 425 22.63 2.40 -7.24
CA ASN A 425 23.22 2.98 -6.02
C ASN A 425 22.16 3.42 -5.00
N GLY A 426 20.91 3.66 -5.41
CA GLY A 426 19.79 4.05 -4.56
C GLY A 426 19.20 2.92 -3.71
N VAL A 427 20.04 2.02 -3.20
CA VAL A 427 19.64 0.79 -2.49
C VAL A 427 19.70 0.92 -0.96
N PHE A 428 20.57 1.78 -0.42
CA PHE A 428 20.65 2.02 1.02
C PHE A 428 19.64 3.11 1.41
N MET A 429 18.42 2.68 1.76
CA MET A 429 17.25 3.52 1.99
C MET A 429 16.46 3.01 3.20
N PRO A 430 15.72 3.87 3.95
CA PRO A 430 14.97 3.45 5.13
C PRO A 430 14.04 2.27 4.86
N GLN A 431 13.28 2.31 3.76
CA GLN A 431 12.45 1.20 3.29
C GLN A 431 13.22 -0.13 3.18
N ASN A 432 14.32 -0.12 2.41
CA ASN A 432 15.05 -1.35 2.09
C ASN A 432 15.70 -1.92 3.35
N GLU A 433 16.28 -1.07 4.21
CA GLU A 433 16.85 -1.52 5.48
C GLU A 433 15.78 -2.02 6.45
N ALA A 434 14.56 -1.47 6.43
CA ALA A 434 13.45 -2.02 7.20
C ALA A 434 13.13 -3.47 6.77
N TRP A 435 12.97 -3.72 5.48
CA TRP A 435 12.72 -5.08 4.97
C TRP A 435 13.87 -6.05 5.24
N LEU A 436 15.11 -5.64 4.94
CA LEU A 436 16.29 -6.46 5.16
C LEU A 436 16.48 -6.77 6.66
N SER A 437 16.28 -5.79 7.54
CA SER A 437 16.40 -5.97 8.97
C SER A 437 15.29 -6.87 9.52
N ALA A 438 14.06 -6.74 9.03
CA ALA A 438 12.95 -7.60 9.43
C ALA A 438 13.24 -9.08 9.11
N VAL A 439 13.68 -9.40 7.88
CA VAL A 439 14.06 -10.76 7.48
C VAL A 439 15.28 -11.28 8.25
N ARG A 440 16.27 -10.43 8.50
CA ARG A 440 17.49 -10.81 9.24
C ARG A 440 17.21 -11.16 10.70
N ASN A 441 16.27 -10.45 11.33
CA ASN A 441 15.93 -10.61 12.74
C ASN A 441 14.75 -11.54 13.01
N ALA A 442 14.07 -12.04 11.97
CA ALA A 442 13.00 -13.02 12.08
C ALA A 442 13.46 -14.26 12.84
N LYS A 443 12.62 -14.75 13.76
CA LYS A 443 12.89 -15.92 14.61
C LYS A 443 12.00 -17.11 14.29
N ARG A 444 10.82 -16.91 13.72
CA ARG A 444 9.81 -17.95 13.45
C ARG A 444 9.39 -17.96 12.00
N ASP A 445 8.85 -16.85 11.50
CA ASP A 445 8.26 -16.81 10.17
C ASP A 445 8.37 -15.43 9.49
N VAL A 446 8.48 -15.46 8.16
CA VAL A 446 8.39 -14.31 7.27
C VAL A 446 7.34 -14.62 6.21
N PHE A 447 6.32 -13.77 6.12
CA PHE A 447 5.35 -13.78 5.03
C PHE A 447 5.50 -12.54 4.16
N ILE A 448 5.45 -12.71 2.83
CA ILE A 448 5.48 -11.62 1.87
C ILE A 448 4.37 -11.80 0.83
N GLN A 449 3.63 -10.74 0.50
CA GLN A 449 2.84 -10.69 -0.72
C GLN A 449 3.26 -9.46 -1.53
N THR A 450 3.54 -9.66 -2.81
CA THR A 450 4.04 -8.64 -3.75
C THR A 450 3.69 -9.08 -5.17
N PRO A 451 3.41 -8.19 -6.13
CA PRO A 451 3.18 -8.62 -7.52
C PRO A 451 4.41 -9.35 -8.08
N ASP A 452 5.59 -8.74 -7.90
CA ASP A 452 6.89 -9.25 -8.33
C ASP A 452 7.88 -9.28 -7.16
N LEU A 453 8.72 -10.32 -7.13
CA LEU A 453 9.79 -10.50 -6.16
C LEU A 453 11.08 -10.85 -6.90
N ASN A 454 11.94 -9.86 -7.12
CA ASN A 454 13.22 -10.05 -7.80
C ASN A 454 14.35 -9.13 -7.31
N ALA A 455 14.11 -8.37 -6.23
CA ALA A 455 15.10 -7.50 -5.65
C ALA A 455 16.36 -8.27 -5.21
N ALA A 456 17.48 -7.99 -5.89
CA ALA A 456 18.75 -8.68 -5.67
C ALA A 456 19.23 -8.71 -4.20
N PRO A 457 19.07 -7.65 -3.37
CA PRO A 457 19.52 -7.68 -1.99
C PRO A 457 18.63 -8.55 -1.07
N LEU A 458 17.37 -8.76 -1.44
CA LEU A 458 16.42 -9.53 -0.63
C LEU A 458 16.64 -11.04 -0.75
N LEU A 459 16.93 -11.55 -1.95
CA LEU A 459 17.01 -12.99 -2.21
C LEU A 459 18.01 -13.72 -1.28
N PRO A 460 19.23 -13.22 -1.04
CA PRO A 460 20.17 -13.84 -0.11
C PRO A 460 19.68 -13.84 1.35
N GLU A 461 18.95 -12.80 1.78
CA GLU A 461 18.41 -12.73 3.14
C GLU A 461 17.29 -13.75 3.36
N LEU A 462 16.44 -13.99 2.34
CA LEU A 462 15.43 -15.05 2.39
C LEU A 462 16.07 -16.44 2.50
N LEU A 463 17.11 -16.71 1.69
CA LEU A 463 17.88 -17.96 1.78
C LEU A 463 18.57 -18.10 3.14
N ALA A 464 19.12 -17.01 3.68
CA ALA A 464 19.71 -17.00 5.01
C ALA A 464 18.67 -17.29 6.09
N ALA A 465 17.45 -16.75 5.99
CA ALA A 465 16.37 -17.01 6.94
C ALA A 465 15.98 -18.50 6.98
N VAL A 466 15.74 -19.13 5.83
CA VAL A 466 15.38 -20.57 5.81
C VAL A 466 16.52 -21.47 6.29
N ARG A 467 17.78 -21.10 6.03
CA ARG A 467 18.96 -21.79 6.58
C ARG A 467 19.08 -21.68 8.10
N ARG A 468 18.55 -20.59 8.69
CA ARG A 468 18.47 -20.42 10.15
C ARG A 468 17.29 -21.17 10.78
N GLY A 469 16.43 -21.82 9.99
CA GLY A 469 15.24 -22.50 10.49
C GLY A 469 13.98 -21.62 10.55
N VAL A 470 13.98 -20.45 9.90
CA VAL A 470 12.83 -19.56 9.81
C VAL A 470 11.96 -19.96 8.61
N GLU A 471 10.65 -20.08 8.79
CA GLU A 471 9.74 -20.33 7.68
C GLU A 471 9.59 -19.07 6.82
N VAL A 472 9.75 -19.20 5.50
CA VAL A 472 9.56 -18.11 4.55
C VAL A 472 8.44 -18.50 3.59
N THR A 473 7.33 -17.77 3.63
CA THR A 473 6.23 -17.90 2.68
C THR A 473 6.13 -16.64 1.85
N TYR A 474 6.05 -16.75 0.51
CA TYR A 474 5.70 -15.58 -0.30
C TYR A 474 4.71 -15.86 -1.42
N TYR A 475 3.85 -14.88 -1.65
CA TYR A 475 2.79 -14.87 -2.67
C TYR A 475 3.15 -13.86 -3.76
N VAL A 476 3.27 -14.34 -5.00
CA VAL A 476 3.58 -13.54 -6.19
C VAL A 476 2.59 -13.78 -7.30
N CYS A 477 2.59 -12.92 -8.31
CA CYS A 477 1.74 -13.10 -9.46
C CYS A 477 2.39 -13.97 -10.52
N LEU A 478 1.58 -14.75 -11.23
CA LEU A 478 2.05 -15.43 -12.42
C LEU A 478 2.05 -14.45 -13.61
N GLY A 479 3.22 -14.17 -14.18
CA GLY A 479 3.34 -13.41 -15.42
C GLY A 479 3.29 -11.88 -15.29
N TYR A 480 3.26 -11.35 -14.06
CA TYR A 480 3.13 -9.91 -13.85
C TYR A 480 4.38 -9.19 -14.33
N ASN A 481 4.19 -8.18 -15.17
CA ASN A 481 5.26 -7.38 -15.75
C ASN A 481 6.44 -8.16 -16.38
N ASP A 482 6.27 -9.44 -16.78
CA ASP A 482 7.37 -10.31 -17.25
C ASP A 482 8.25 -9.64 -18.31
N ALA A 483 7.63 -8.94 -19.26
CA ALA A 483 8.38 -8.23 -20.30
C ALA A 483 9.34 -7.18 -19.71
N GLY A 484 8.91 -6.45 -18.68
CA GLY A 484 9.76 -5.51 -17.96
C GLY A 484 10.84 -6.19 -17.14
N GLU A 485 10.48 -7.22 -16.39
CA GLU A 485 11.41 -7.91 -15.49
C GLU A 485 12.50 -8.69 -16.24
N LEU A 486 12.27 -9.02 -17.52
CA LEU A 486 13.24 -9.64 -18.42
C LEU A 486 14.23 -8.65 -19.06
N LEU A 487 14.09 -7.35 -18.82
CA LEU A 487 15.07 -6.37 -19.28
C LEU A 487 16.40 -6.53 -18.50
N PRO A 488 17.55 -6.20 -19.11
CA PRO A 488 18.82 -6.19 -18.39
C PRO A 488 18.73 -5.40 -17.09
N PHE A 489 19.33 -5.95 -16.04
CA PHE A 489 19.36 -5.39 -14.68
C PHE A 489 18.03 -5.36 -13.91
N GLN A 490 16.92 -5.90 -14.43
CA GLN A 490 15.62 -5.92 -13.71
C GLN A 490 15.40 -7.14 -12.81
N GLY A 491 16.41 -8.00 -12.61
CA GLY A 491 16.34 -9.10 -11.62
C GLY A 491 15.65 -10.38 -12.12
N GLY A 492 14.76 -10.30 -13.10
CA GLY A 492 14.08 -11.45 -13.72
C GLY A 492 12.63 -11.63 -13.22
N HIS A 493 11.86 -12.44 -13.94
CA HIS A 493 10.45 -12.71 -13.63
C HIS A 493 10.27 -13.75 -12.51
N ASN A 494 9.06 -13.82 -11.93
CA ASN A 494 8.78 -14.59 -10.71
C ASN A 494 9.10 -16.09 -10.81
N GLU A 495 8.79 -16.76 -11.92
CA GLU A 495 9.09 -18.19 -12.10
C GLU A 495 10.61 -18.45 -12.11
N GLY A 496 11.38 -17.58 -12.78
CA GLY A 496 12.83 -17.65 -12.79
C GLY A 496 13.45 -17.40 -11.41
N VAL A 497 12.92 -16.44 -10.64
CA VAL A 497 13.39 -16.16 -9.28
C VAL A 497 13.05 -17.30 -8.32
N ALA A 498 11.83 -17.85 -8.40
CA ALA A 498 11.41 -19.00 -7.61
C ALA A 498 12.34 -20.21 -7.86
N ASN A 499 12.63 -20.50 -9.13
CA ASN A 499 13.58 -21.54 -9.50
C ASN A 499 14.98 -21.27 -8.93
N LYS A 500 15.47 -20.04 -9.06
CA LYS A 500 16.78 -19.64 -8.54
C LYS A 500 16.87 -19.86 -7.03
N LEU A 501 15.83 -19.51 -6.26
CA LEU A 501 15.82 -19.72 -4.81
C LEU A 501 15.89 -21.20 -4.44
N TYR A 502 15.02 -22.04 -5.02
CA TYR A 502 15.05 -23.49 -4.74
C TYR A 502 16.35 -24.16 -5.21
N THR A 503 16.89 -23.79 -6.36
CA THR A 503 18.13 -24.38 -6.89
C THR A 503 19.40 -23.87 -6.19
N SER A 504 19.32 -22.75 -5.46
CA SER A 504 20.40 -22.24 -4.61
C SER A 504 20.54 -22.99 -3.28
N LEU A 505 19.55 -23.81 -2.93
CA LEU A 505 19.62 -24.76 -1.82
C LEU A 505 20.19 -26.08 -2.35
N THR A 506 21.25 -26.56 -1.72
CA THR A 506 21.91 -27.82 -2.06
C THR A 506 21.04 -29.03 -1.69
N LYS A 507 21.48 -30.23 -2.09
CA LYS A 507 20.77 -31.48 -1.76
C LYS A 507 20.79 -31.79 -0.26
N ASP A 508 21.80 -31.32 0.47
CA ASP A 508 21.92 -31.54 1.91
C ASP A 508 21.11 -30.50 2.74
N GLU A 509 20.47 -29.54 2.07
CA GLU A 509 19.68 -28.45 2.68
C GLU A 509 18.16 -28.70 2.60
N ASP A 510 17.72 -29.96 2.61
CA ASP A 510 16.29 -30.32 2.50
C ASP A 510 15.43 -29.72 3.62
N ALA A 511 15.97 -29.58 4.83
CA ALA A 511 15.26 -28.90 5.92
C ALA A 511 14.97 -27.43 5.59
N ALA A 512 15.97 -26.69 5.05
CA ALA A 512 15.79 -25.32 4.62
C ALA A 512 14.86 -25.22 3.41
N ARG A 513 14.93 -26.18 2.48
CA ARG A 513 14.03 -26.27 1.31
C ARG A 513 12.56 -26.39 1.73
N ASN A 514 12.27 -27.18 2.77
CA ASN A 514 10.91 -27.38 3.28
C ASN A 514 10.36 -26.16 4.03
N LEU A 515 11.22 -25.22 4.41
CA LEU A 515 10.83 -23.95 5.03
C LEU A 515 10.60 -22.82 4.01
N LEU A 516 10.93 -23.02 2.73
CA LEU A 516 10.64 -22.07 1.67
C LEU A 516 9.32 -22.45 0.96
N ASN A 517 8.30 -21.63 1.12
CA ASN A 517 6.97 -21.82 0.55
C ASN A 517 6.64 -20.71 -0.45
N ILE A 518 6.75 -21.02 -1.74
CA ILE A 518 6.49 -20.09 -2.84
C ILE A 518 5.11 -20.38 -3.42
N HIS A 519 4.26 -19.35 -3.53
CA HIS A 519 2.91 -19.50 -4.10
C HIS A 519 2.65 -18.43 -5.17
N TYR A 520 1.87 -18.83 -6.18
CA TYR A 520 1.33 -17.95 -7.20
C TYR A 520 -0.12 -17.60 -6.88
N TYR A 521 -0.46 -16.32 -7.06
CA TYR A 521 -1.78 -15.79 -6.76
C TYR A 521 -2.88 -16.60 -7.43
N THR A 522 -3.77 -17.13 -6.60
CA THR A 522 -4.99 -17.81 -7.03
C THR A 522 -6.16 -17.04 -6.44
N ALA A 523 -6.95 -16.41 -7.31
CA ALA A 523 -8.11 -15.62 -6.88
C ALA A 523 -9.14 -16.49 -6.14
N LYS A 524 -9.98 -15.84 -5.31
CA LYS A 524 -10.97 -16.52 -4.45
C LYS A 524 -11.96 -17.39 -5.23
N ASP A 525 -12.28 -16.99 -6.46
CA ASP A 525 -13.18 -17.70 -7.37
C ASP A 525 -12.48 -18.77 -8.23
N GLN A 526 -11.15 -18.92 -8.12
CA GLN A 526 -10.35 -19.75 -9.03
C GLN A 526 -9.66 -20.93 -8.33
N VAL A 527 -9.49 -22.04 -9.06
CA VAL A 527 -8.74 -23.24 -8.62
C VAL A 527 -7.25 -23.19 -9.00
N ALA A 528 -6.87 -22.26 -9.86
CA ALA A 528 -5.52 -22.16 -10.41
C ALA A 528 -5.11 -20.69 -10.62
N PRO A 529 -3.80 -20.39 -10.59
CA PRO A 529 -3.29 -19.09 -10.99
C PRO A 529 -3.66 -18.77 -12.44
N ILE A 530 -3.98 -17.50 -12.69
CA ILE A 530 -4.21 -17.00 -14.05
C ILE A 530 -3.06 -16.08 -14.41
N HIS A 531 -2.41 -16.35 -15.55
CA HIS A 531 -1.31 -15.52 -16.02
C HIS A 531 -1.78 -14.08 -16.33
N ASP A 532 -1.00 -13.08 -15.88
CA ASP A 532 -1.37 -11.66 -15.96
C ASP A 532 -1.59 -11.16 -17.40
N SER A 533 -1.03 -11.82 -18.41
CA SER A 533 -1.31 -11.53 -19.82
C SER A 533 -2.79 -11.62 -20.20
N PHE A 534 -3.59 -12.40 -19.47
CA PHE A 534 -5.05 -12.47 -19.67
C PHE A 534 -5.80 -11.30 -19.04
N LYS A 535 -5.16 -10.58 -18.10
CA LYS A 535 -5.72 -9.42 -17.37
C LYS A 535 -7.09 -9.71 -16.75
N GLN A 536 -7.22 -10.91 -16.19
CA GLN A 536 -8.45 -11.43 -15.59
C GLN A 536 -8.40 -11.43 -14.06
N ARG A 537 -7.28 -11.90 -13.49
CA ARG A 537 -7.03 -11.98 -12.06
C ARG A 537 -5.54 -11.78 -11.84
N SER A 538 -5.18 -10.74 -11.11
CA SER A 538 -3.80 -10.47 -10.72
C SER A 538 -3.76 -10.07 -9.24
N CYS A 539 -2.60 -10.17 -8.62
CA CYS A 539 -2.28 -9.67 -7.29
C CYS A 539 -1.49 -8.37 -7.39
N HIS A 540 -1.65 -7.49 -6.41
CA HIS A 540 -0.86 -6.27 -6.35
C HIS A 540 -0.76 -5.71 -4.92
N VAL A 541 -1.09 -6.52 -3.92
CA VAL A 541 -0.78 -6.26 -2.50
C VAL A 541 0.74 -6.13 -2.32
N LYS A 542 1.20 -5.22 -1.46
CA LYS A 542 2.60 -5.13 -0.98
C LYS A 542 2.60 -5.19 0.54
N LEU A 543 2.96 -6.36 1.07
CA LEU A 543 2.88 -6.69 2.48
C LEU A 543 4.05 -7.58 2.87
N MET A 544 4.65 -7.29 4.02
CA MET A 544 5.57 -8.17 4.74
C MET A 544 5.07 -8.34 6.17
N ILE A 545 5.05 -9.56 6.67
CA ILE A 545 4.73 -9.90 8.06
C ILE A 545 5.88 -10.73 8.62
N VAL A 546 6.36 -10.41 9.81
CA VAL A 546 7.45 -11.11 10.48
C VAL A 546 7.03 -11.49 11.90
N ASP A 547 7.24 -12.75 12.23
CA ASP A 547 6.95 -13.35 13.54
C ASP A 547 5.52 -13.08 14.03
N GLY A 548 4.59 -12.90 13.10
CA GLY A 548 3.15 -12.67 13.33
C GLY A 548 2.79 -11.39 14.08
N HIS A 549 3.71 -10.44 14.28
CA HIS A 549 3.42 -9.20 15.02
C HIS A 549 4.06 -7.95 14.44
N LEU A 550 5.17 -8.05 13.70
CA LEU A 550 5.70 -6.95 12.92
C LEU A 550 5.11 -7.01 11.50
N GLY A 551 4.49 -5.93 11.03
CA GLY A 551 3.98 -5.81 9.67
C GLY A 551 4.54 -4.59 8.96
N ILE A 552 4.86 -4.71 7.67
CA ILE A 552 5.19 -3.58 6.80
C ILE A 552 4.25 -3.62 5.59
N MET A 553 3.42 -2.59 5.43
CA MET A 553 2.39 -2.49 4.40
C MET A 553 2.51 -1.15 3.68
N GLY A 554 2.38 -1.15 2.35
CA GLY A 554 2.49 0.10 1.58
C GLY A 554 2.37 -0.10 0.08
N ASN A 555 3.17 0.67 -0.66
CA ASN A 555 3.17 0.68 -2.13
C ASN A 555 4.43 0.13 -2.79
N GLY A 556 5.52 -0.10 -2.05
CA GLY A 556 6.78 -0.61 -2.60
C GLY A 556 6.74 -2.11 -2.89
N ASN A 557 6.96 -2.51 -4.14
CA ASN A 557 7.10 -3.91 -4.52
C ASN A 557 8.44 -4.48 -4.02
N GLN A 558 8.57 -5.80 -4.02
CA GLN A 558 9.85 -6.48 -3.81
C GLN A 558 10.65 -6.67 -5.12
N ASP A 559 10.50 -5.72 -6.06
CA ASP A 559 11.14 -5.72 -7.37
C ASP A 559 12.30 -4.72 -7.46
N THR A 560 13.08 -4.82 -8.55
CA THR A 560 14.20 -3.93 -8.83
C THR A 560 13.77 -2.45 -8.83
N GLN A 561 12.68 -2.12 -9.52
CA GLN A 561 12.24 -0.72 -9.67
C GLN A 561 11.96 -0.05 -8.31
N SER A 562 11.24 -0.73 -7.42
CA SER A 562 10.88 -0.25 -6.09
C SER A 562 12.06 -0.26 -5.11
N TRP A 563 13.06 -1.11 -5.35
CA TRP A 563 14.27 -1.22 -4.54
C TRP A 563 15.40 -0.27 -4.94
N TYR A 564 15.39 0.30 -6.14
CA TYR A 564 16.45 1.21 -6.58
C TYR A 564 16.00 2.60 -7.01
N HIS A 565 14.74 2.79 -7.43
CA HIS A 565 14.39 4.00 -8.18
C HIS A 565 13.12 4.72 -7.74
N SER A 566 12.04 4.01 -7.41
CA SER A 566 10.75 4.65 -7.12
C SER A 566 10.73 5.43 -5.80
N GLN A 567 9.84 6.42 -5.68
CA GLN A 567 9.43 6.95 -4.38
C GLN A 567 8.29 6.09 -3.83
N GLU A 568 8.41 5.63 -2.59
CA GLU A 568 7.43 4.76 -1.96
C GLU A 568 7.12 5.22 -0.53
N VAL A 569 5.90 4.94 -0.10
CA VAL A 569 5.39 5.17 1.25
C VAL A 569 4.90 3.85 1.85
N ASN A 570 5.44 3.49 3.01
CA ASN A 570 5.06 2.28 3.73
C ASN A 570 4.93 2.57 5.22
N ILE A 571 3.99 1.90 5.88
CA ILE A 571 3.86 1.90 7.33
C ILE A 571 4.38 0.57 7.89
N MET A 572 5.24 0.67 8.89
CA MET A 572 5.63 -0.42 9.76
C MET A 572 4.79 -0.38 11.03
N VAL A 573 4.25 -1.51 11.47
CA VAL A 573 3.33 -1.63 12.61
C VAL A 573 3.79 -2.77 13.51
N ASP A 574 3.74 -2.54 14.83
CA ASP A 574 4.04 -3.53 15.85
C ASP A 574 2.76 -3.92 16.60
N SER A 575 2.05 -4.92 16.09
CA SER A 575 0.80 -5.40 16.68
C SER A 575 0.42 -6.76 16.13
N ALA A 576 0.45 -7.80 16.99
CA ALA A 576 -0.04 -9.13 16.64
C ALA A 576 -1.51 -9.14 16.22
N GLU A 577 -2.29 -8.19 16.74
CA GLU A 577 -3.71 -8.07 16.45
C GLU A 577 -3.95 -7.55 15.02
N ILE A 578 -3.35 -6.40 14.68
CA ILE A 578 -3.52 -5.78 13.36
C ILE A 578 -2.90 -6.68 12.29
N VAL A 579 -1.68 -7.16 12.54
CA VAL A 579 -0.92 -7.99 11.60
C VAL A 579 -1.57 -9.36 11.43
N GLY A 580 -2.12 -9.93 12.50
CA GLY A 580 -2.94 -11.14 12.44
C GLY A 580 -4.17 -10.94 11.54
N LYS A 581 -4.89 -9.83 11.70
CA LYS A 581 -6.05 -9.49 10.86
C LYS A 581 -5.68 -9.24 9.40
N TRP A 582 -4.51 -8.65 9.13
CA TRP A 582 -3.99 -8.55 7.77
C TRP A 582 -3.78 -9.94 7.16
N ARG A 583 -3.12 -10.85 7.87
CA ARG A 583 -2.92 -12.22 7.37
C ARG A 583 -4.24 -12.95 7.17
N GLU A 584 -5.17 -12.86 8.12
CA GLU A 584 -6.51 -13.44 8.00
C GLU A 584 -7.25 -12.91 6.77
N GLY A 585 -7.25 -11.59 6.54
CA GLY A 585 -7.89 -10.97 5.38
C GLY A 585 -7.30 -11.42 4.06
N VAL A 586 -5.96 -11.48 4.01
CA VAL A 586 -5.19 -11.97 2.87
C VAL A 586 -5.46 -13.45 2.60
N GLU A 587 -5.61 -14.31 3.60
CA GLU A 587 -5.97 -15.72 3.36
C GLU A 587 -7.46 -15.92 3.04
N ARG A 588 -8.33 -15.07 3.58
CA ARG A 588 -9.78 -15.18 3.35
C ARG A 588 -10.17 -14.76 1.94
N ASN A 589 -9.59 -13.68 1.42
CA ASN A 589 -10.06 -13.04 0.17
C ASN A 589 -9.37 -13.56 -1.10
N GLN A 590 -8.57 -14.63 -1.01
CA GLN A 590 -7.93 -15.32 -2.14
C GLN A 590 -7.68 -16.79 -1.75
N ASN A 591 -7.39 -17.65 -2.74
CA ASN A 591 -7.08 -19.07 -2.52
C ASN A 591 -5.58 -19.38 -2.63
N THR A 592 -4.73 -18.36 -2.69
CA THR A 592 -3.27 -18.49 -2.92
C THR A 592 -2.59 -19.47 -1.97
N GLY A 593 -2.87 -19.39 -0.66
CA GLY A 593 -2.28 -20.31 0.32
C GLY A 593 -2.70 -21.77 0.11
N LYS A 594 -3.96 -21.99 -0.28
CA LYS A 594 -4.54 -23.33 -0.44
C LYS A 594 -4.21 -23.97 -1.79
N LEU A 595 -4.20 -23.18 -2.87
CA LEU A 595 -4.20 -23.67 -4.24
C LEU A 595 -3.04 -23.11 -5.09
N GLY A 596 -2.29 -22.14 -4.59
CA GLY A 596 -1.23 -21.46 -5.32
C GLY A 596 0.17 -22.05 -5.15
N LYS A 597 0.35 -23.10 -4.35
CA LYS A 597 1.68 -23.61 -3.97
C LYS A 597 2.47 -24.11 -5.17
N ALA A 598 3.69 -23.61 -5.32
CA ALA A 598 4.64 -24.06 -6.33
C ALA A 598 5.37 -25.33 -5.90
N SER A 599 5.91 -26.07 -6.88
CA SER A 599 6.84 -27.16 -6.62
C SER A 599 8.10 -26.67 -5.90
N ASN A 600 8.49 -27.33 -4.82
CA ASN A 600 9.74 -27.04 -4.09
C ASN A 600 11.01 -27.60 -4.78
N VAL A 601 10.84 -28.22 -5.95
CA VAL A 601 11.93 -28.70 -6.80
C VAL A 601 12.38 -27.61 -7.77
N ASP A 602 11.44 -26.98 -8.47
CA ASP A 602 11.74 -26.06 -9.58
C ASP A 602 11.04 -24.70 -9.47
N GLY A 603 10.20 -24.46 -8.46
CA GLY A 603 9.50 -23.20 -8.25
C GLY A 603 8.30 -22.97 -9.17
N ILE A 604 7.86 -23.99 -9.90
CA ILE A 604 6.78 -23.88 -10.89
C ILE A 604 5.49 -24.47 -10.34
N TRP A 605 4.39 -23.73 -10.51
CA TRP A 605 3.05 -24.22 -10.18
C TRP A 605 2.56 -25.22 -11.22
N ARG A 606 1.93 -26.31 -10.76
CA ARG A 606 1.30 -27.31 -11.62
C ARG A 606 -0.04 -27.75 -11.04
N ASP A 607 -0.98 -28.06 -11.92
CA ASP A 607 -2.25 -28.67 -11.55
C ASP A 607 -2.08 -30.13 -11.09
N ALA A 608 -3.17 -30.76 -10.66
CA ALA A 608 -3.18 -32.15 -10.21
C ALA A 608 -2.76 -33.17 -11.30
N SER A 609 -2.79 -32.78 -12.57
CA SER A 609 -2.35 -33.60 -13.72
C SER A 609 -0.88 -33.34 -14.09
N GLY A 610 -0.19 -32.43 -13.41
CA GLY A 610 1.19 -32.05 -13.68
C GLY A 610 1.37 -30.97 -14.76
N ASN A 611 0.29 -30.33 -15.23
CA ASN A 611 0.38 -29.27 -16.23
C ASN A 611 0.64 -27.92 -15.58
N GLN A 612 1.46 -27.08 -16.23
CA GLN A 612 1.64 -25.69 -15.80
C GLN A 612 0.37 -24.86 -16.09
N ALA A 613 0.22 -23.75 -15.37
CA ALA A 613 -0.86 -22.81 -15.65
C ALA A 613 -0.75 -22.28 -17.09
N LYS A 614 -1.91 -22.05 -17.72
CA LYS A 614 -1.96 -21.53 -19.09
C LYS A 614 -1.20 -20.20 -19.16
N GLY A 615 -0.32 -20.07 -20.16
CA GLY A 615 0.46 -18.85 -20.39
C GLY A 615 1.77 -18.77 -19.59
N ALA A 616 1.99 -19.65 -18.61
CA ALA A 616 3.27 -19.76 -17.91
C ALA A 616 4.43 -19.93 -18.90
N ILE A 617 5.54 -19.25 -18.63
CA ILE A 617 6.74 -19.31 -19.48
C ILE A 617 7.81 -20.23 -18.88
N GLY A 618 7.62 -20.67 -17.62
CA GLY A 618 8.52 -21.59 -16.94
C GLY A 618 9.87 -20.95 -16.61
N VAL A 619 10.91 -21.75 -16.41
CA VAL A 619 12.24 -21.25 -15.99
C VAL A 619 13.01 -20.56 -17.11
N ASP A 620 12.79 -20.96 -18.38
CA ASP A 620 13.51 -20.44 -19.54
C ASP A 620 12.59 -19.61 -20.44
N ALA A 621 12.70 -18.28 -20.33
CA ALA A 621 11.98 -17.34 -21.20
C ALA A 621 12.49 -17.33 -22.67
N GLY A 622 13.55 -18.09 -22.99
CA GLY A 622 14.16 -18.28 -24.30
C GLY A 622 15.34 -17.34 -24.60
N LYS A 623 16.19 -17.73 -25.57
CA LYS A 623 17.48 -17.08 -25.93
C LYS A 623 17.42 -15.61 -26.40
N MET A 624 16.23 -15.00 -26.50
CA MET A 624 16.04 -13.57 -26.85
C MET A 624 14.91 -12.92 -26.03
N ALA A 625 14.66 -13.39 -24.81
CA ALA A 625 13.61 -12.88 -23.93
C ALA A 625 13.68 -11.35 -23.71
N TRP A 626 14.88 -10.78 -23.64
CA TRP A 626 15.10 -9.32 -23.53
C TRP A 626 14.51 -8.53 -24.72
N ALA A 627 14.45 -9.11 -25.93
CA ALA A 627 13.87 -8.45 -27.10
C ALA A 627 12.34 -8.31 -26.98
N LYS A 628 11.67 -9.29 -26.36
CA LYS A 628 10.25 -9.16 -25.96
C LYS A 628 10.08 -8.05 -24.92
N GLY A 629 11.04 -7.92 -24.01
CA GLY A 629 11.05 -6.84 -23.01
C GLY A 629 11.18 -5.44 -23.58
N ILE A 630 12.00 -5.25 -24.62
CA ILE A 630 12.10 -3.96 -25.33
C ILE A 630 10.76 -3.58 -25.97
N VAL A 631 10.06 -4.53 -26.60
CA VAL A 631 8.73 -4.28 -27.18
C VAL A 631 7.73 -3.87 -26.09
N GLY A 632 7.73 -4.55 -24.94
CA GLY A 632 6.88 -4.21 -23.79
C GLY A 632 7.21 -2.83 -23.19
N ALA A 633 8.49 -2.47 -23.08
CA ALA A 633 8.92 -1.14 -22.62
C ALA A 633 8.41 -0.01 -23.54
N VAL A 634 8.49 -0.21 -24.86
CA VAL A 634 7.96 0.75 -25.85
C VAL A 634 6.44 0.91 -25.74
N GLN A 635 5.71 -0.16 -25.43
CA GLN A 635 4.26 -0.09 -25.21
C GLN A 635 3.90 0.63 -23.89
N ARG A 636 4.68 0.45 -22.82
CA ARG A 636 4.54 1.19 -21.54
C ARG A 636 4.73 2.69 -21.72
N VAL A 637 5.78 3.12 -22.42
CA VAL A 637 6.04 4.55 -22.73
C VAL A 637 4.92 5.18 -23.56
N ARG A 638 4.17 4.39 -24.35
CA ARG A 638 3.03 4.85 -25.14
C ARG A 638 1.70 4.90 -24.36
N GLY A 639 1.71 4.63 -23.05
CA GLY A 639 0.50 4.59 -22.22
C GLY A 639 -0.42 3.40 -22.50
N ALA A 640 0.07 2.38 -23.22
CA ALA A 640 -0.67 1.16 -23.54
C ALA A 640 -0.26 -0.05 -22.68
N GLY A 641 0.89 0.03 -22.01
CA GLY A 641 1.30 -0.95 -21.00
C GLY A 641 0.71 -0.56 -19.66
N GLY A 642 -0.53 -0.96 -19.40
CA GLY A 642 -1.15 -0.80 -18.09
C GLY A 642 -0.32 -1.52 -17.02
N PHE A 643 -0.04 -0.82 -15.93
CA PHE A 643 0.41 -1.42 -14.68
C PHE A 643 -0.71 -2.26 -14.05
#